data_AF-A0A9R0DS85-F1
#
_entry.id   AF-A0A9R0DS85-F1
#
_cell.length_a   1.000
_cell.length_b   1.000
_cell.length_c   1.000
_cell.angle_alpha   90.00
_cell.angle_beta   90.00
_cell.angle_gamma   90.00
#
_symmetry.space_group_name_H-M   'P 1'
#
loop_
_entity.id
_entity.type
_entity.pdbx_description
1 polymer ?
#
loop_
_entity_poly.entity_id
_entity_poly.type
_entity_poly.pdbx_seq_one_letter_code
_entity_poly.pdbx_strand_id
1 'polypeptide(L)'
;MASFAAQAALRSRWSSLIESTSVDVPGEVTDGVRSVVGWLKQASLEVRQVGRRAVSQLAGRGMGDEVVIIHFNDVYNIEQTTNTEPVGGALRFSTAVKSLQHLNPLVLFSGDVFSPSMLSTFTKGEQMVPVLNEIGTHCAVFGNHDFDFGLEVLSGLVAQCNFPWLMSNVIDNETGRPLGDGKITHALMCNGHKIGFIGLVEQEWLETLATINPEEVTFIDFVQAGTKLATQLKQEGCEYVISLTHMRTPNDIKLAEGCNDIDLILGGHDHVYEVLHINNKYVVKSGTDFRQFSKISISFGDEGVQVDIAEMAVTCAYAEDLVLKEKTDKYSSMIEGKMDEVLGKICVPLEGRFSCIRRQECNLGNWICDILLAATGADLVLLNSGTFRSDQVHAAGDFTLRDLSTIIPMRDPLVVVEATGEVILQVLENSVSKYPSLEGRFPQVAGISFAFDPSKPPGQRVAEQVVKIGDEYLQKEQVYRLAVKQYLHSGNDGFTMLPKCKILIPEDMCPEIGMAIQNHFAAINVRTGRSRPSKHRQSLVTLSRRHSLVKMLDGSELDGPPPLRRASSAAAEPISHTGHHRLTRRASLDDLEQQSCELAPKLENRIIVLNKPEELQALIAERTRWESDTVIREVDDEGSP
;
A
#
# COMPACT_ATOMS: atom_id res chain seq x y z
N MET A 1 -48.33 26.94 11.40
CA MET A 1 -47.77 28.27 11.69
C MET A 1 -46.68 28.24 12.78
N ALA A 2 -46.79 27.41 13.83
CA ALA A 2 -45.73 27.28 14.87
C ALA A 2 -44.39 26.66 14.39
N SER A 3 -44.37 25.98 13.24
CA SER A 3 -43.16 25.36 12.66
C SER A 3 -42.22 26.36 11.94
N PHE A 4 -42.78 27.42 11.37
CA PHE A 4 -41.98 28.45 10.67
C PHE A 4 -41.28 29.41 11.63
N ALA A 5 -41.92 29.75 12.76
CA ALA A 5 -41.34 30.61 13.78
C ALA A 5 -40.15 29.95 14.50
N ALA A 6 -40.21 28.63 14.73
CA ALA A 6 -39.10 27.86 15.32
C ALA A 6 -37.89 27.75 14.37
N GLN A 7 -38.13 27.59 13.06
CA GLN A 7 -37.07 27.58 12.05
C GLN A 7 -36.43 28.96 11.84
N ALA A 8 -37.20 30.05 11.98
CA ALA A 8 -36.69 31.42 11.91
C ALA A 8 -35.83 31.78 13.13
N ALA A 9 -36.23 31.34 14.33
CA ALA A 9 -35.46 31.55 15.57
C ALA A 9 -34.12 30.79 15.57
N LEU A 10 -34.08 29.57 15.00
CA LEU A 10 -32.84 28.80 14.85
C LEU A 10 -31.87 29.41 13.84
N ARG A 11 -32.38 29.96 12.73
CA ARG A 11 -31.56 30.70 11.74
C ARG A 11 -30.97 31.98 12.33
N SER A 12 -31.75 32.71 13.13
CA SER A 12 -31.29 33.92 13.84
C SER A 12 -30.15 33.62 14.82
N ARG A 13 -30.23 32.51 15.57
CA ARG A 13 -29.14 32.07 16.47
C ARG A 13 -27.88 31.62 15.75
N TRP A 14 -28.01 31.04 14.56
CA TRP A 14 -26.87 30.64 13.72
C TRP A 14 -26.17 31.84 13.07
N SER A 15 -26.92 32.83 12.59
CA SER A 15 -26.35 34.07 12.04
C SER A 15 -25.59 34.88 13.11
N SER A 16 -26.10 34.95 14.35
CA SER A 16 -25.39 35.65 15.44
C SER A 16 -24.11 34.95 15.90
N LEU A 17 -23.98 33.63 15.70
CA LEU A 17 -22.76 32.88 16.04
C LEU A 17 -21.64 33.12 15.03
N ILE A 18 -21.99 33.30 13.75
CA ILE A 18 -21.02 33.58 12.68
C ILE A 18 -20.50 35.03 12.80
N GLU A 19 -21.36 35.98 13.20
CA GLU A 19 -20.94 37.38 13.41
C GLU A 19 -20.13 37.61 14.69
N SER A 20 -20.19 36.72 15.68
CA SER A 20 -19.48 36.89 16.97
C SER A 20 -18.07 36.27 17.01
N THR A 21 -17.65 35.57 15.96
CA THR A 21 -16.30 35.00 15.85
C THR A 21 -15.56 35.69 14.71
N SER A 22 -15.15 36.93 14.92
CA SER A 22 -14.30 37.67 13.98
C SER A 22 -12.88 37.11 13.98
N VAL A 23 -12.62 36.16 13.07
CA VAL A 23 -11.26 35.73 12.72
C VAL A 23 -11.04 36.15 11.27
N ASP A 24 -10.09 37.07 11.05
CA ASP A 24 -9.62 37.40 9.71
C ASP A 24 -8.89 36.18 9.13
N VAL A 25 -9.41 35.66 8.02
CA VAL A 25 -8.82 34.53 7.29
C VAL A 25 -8.29 35.03 5.94
N PRO A 26 -7.02 34.75 5.58
CA PRO A 26 -6.46 35.11 4.28
C PRO A 26 -7.23 34.49 3.11
N GLY A 27 -7.29 35.21 1.98
CA GLY A 27 -8.17 34.93 0.83
C GLY A 27 -7.96 33.63 0.05
N GLU A 28 -7.01 32.77 0.44
CA GLU A 28 -6.82 31.44 -0.16
C GLU A 28 -7.74 30.37 0.43
N VAL A 29 -8.46 30.66 1.53
CA VAL A 29 -9.29 29.68 2.26
C VAL A 29 -10.80 29.78 1.92
N THR A 30 -11.21 30.73 1.08
CA THR A 30 -12.64 30.99 0.85
C THR A 30 -13.38 29.93 0.04
N ASP A 31 -12.69 29.06 -0.70
CA ASP A 31 -13.33 27.95 -1.43
C ASP A 31 -13.61 26.72 -0.53
N GLY A 32 -12.93 26.58 0.61
CA GLY A 32 -13.14 25.47 1.57
C GLY A 32 -14.39 25.61 2.45
N VAL A 33 -15.02 26.79 2.51
CA VAL A 33 -16.16 27.02 3.42
C VAL A 33 -17.47 26.40 2.87
N ARG A 34 -17.60 26.25 1.54
CA ARG A 34 -18.76 25.55 0.94
C ARG A 34 -18.71 24.03 1.13
N SER A 35 -17.52 23.43 1.15
CA SER A 35 -17.35 21.99 1.31
C SER A 35 -17.63 21.55 2.75
N VAL A 36 -17.13 22.27 3.76
CA VAL A 36 -17.30 21.91 5.19
C VAL A 36 -18.77 21.96 5.63
N VAL A 37 -19.52 22.98 5.23
CA VAL A 37 -20.95 23.10 5.55
C VAL A 37 -21.77 22.02 4.83
N GLY A 38 -21.41 21.69 3.58
CA GLY A 38 -22.01 20.58 2.84
C GLY A 38 -21.75 19.23 3.50
N TRP A 39 -20.50 18.99 3.91
CA TRP A 39 -20.02 17.79 4.59
C TRP A 39 -20.76 17.54 5.92
N LEU A 40 -20.83 18.55 6.82
CA LEU A 40 -21.59 18.45 8.07
C LEU A 40 -23.09 18.22 7.83
N LYS A 41 -23.66 18.83 6.80
CA LYS A 41 -25.08 18.66 6.47
C LYS A 41 -25.39 17.26 5.96
N GLN A 42 -24.48 16.65 5.19
CA GLN A 42 -24.61 15.28 4.72
C GLN A 42 -24.52 14.28 5.89
N ALA A 43 -23.60 14.48 6.83
CA ALA A 43 -23.52 13.70 8.07
C ALA A 43 -24.85 13.76 8.87
N SER A 44 -25.45 14.95 9.01
CA SER A 44 -26.68 15.18 9.79
C SER A 44 -27.92 14.45 9.28
N LEU A 45 -28.05 14.30 7.95
CA LEU A 45 -29.26 13.77 7.34
C LEU A 45 -29.51 12.31 7.73
N GLU A 46 -28.45 11.53 7.90
CA GLU A 46 -28.52 10.10 8.18
C GLU A 46 -28.93 9.81 9.63
N VAL A 47 -28.31 10.51 10.58
CA VAL A 47 -28.59 10.37 12.01
C VAL A 47 -30.04 10.76 12.34
N ARG A 48 -30.60 11.73 11.61
CA ARG A 48 -32.01 12.13 11.68
C ARG A 48 -32.98 11.11 11.10
N GLN A 49 -32.53 10.24 10.18
CA GLN A 49 -33.36 9.13 9.68
C GLN A 49 -33.41 7.98 10.70
N VAL A 50 -32.30 7.70 11.37
CA VAL A 50 -32.22 6.68 12.43
C VAL A 50 -33.13 7.04 13.60
N GLY A 51 -33.07 8.28 14.09
CA GLY A 51 -33.97 8.75 15.16
C GLY A 51 -35.45 8.61 14.80
N ARG A 52 -35.82 8.82 13.53
CA ARG A 52 -37.20 8.63 13.06
C ARG A 52 -37.64 7.17 12.98
N ARG A 53 -36.74 6.26 12.61
CA ARG A 53 -37.01 4.80 12.61
C ARG A 53 -37.07 4.23 14.03
N ALA A 54 -36.21 4.71 14.93
CA ALA A 54 -36.14 4.32 16.33
C ALA A 54 -37.45 4.65 17.08
N VAL A 55 -38.01 5.85 16.88
CA VAL A 55 -39.30 6.26 17.48
C VAL A 55 -40.45 5.31 17.08
N SER A 56 -40.35 4.63 15.93
CA SER A 56 -41.33 3.62 15.50
C SER A 56 -41.08 2.21 16.06
N GLN A 57 -39.86 1.89 16.50
CA GLN A 57 -39.47 0.56 17.03
C GLN A 57 -39.49 0.51 18.57
N LEU A 58 -39.27 1.63 19.25
CA LEU A 58 -39.29 1.77 20.72
C LEU A 58 -40.69 1.60 21.33
N ALA A 59 -41.74 1.46 20.52
CA ALA A 59 -43.09 1.20 20.99
C ALA A 59 -43.34 -0.26 21.46
N GLY A 60 -42.32 -1.13 21.52
CA GLY A 60 -42.54 -2.55 21.86
C GLY A 60 -41.37 -3.39 22.40
N ARG A 61 -40.18 -2.83 22.67
CA ARG A 61 -39.07 -3.56 23.32
C ARG A 61 -38.48 -2.71 24.44
N GLY A 62 -38.33 -3.28 25.64
CA GLY A 62 -37.69 -2.61 26.78
C GLY A 62 -36.22 -2.28 26.49
N MET A 63 -35.71 -1.20 27.10
CA MET A 63 -34.28 -0.89 27.13
C MET A 63 -33.54 -2.03 27.84
N GLY A 64 -32.44 -2.49 27.26
CA GLY A 64 -31.50 -3.36 27.93
C GLY A 64 -30.32 -2.52 28.41
N ASP A 65 -29.87 -2.73 29.64
CA ASP A 65 -28.87 -1.88 30.31
C ASP A 65 -27.44 -2.04 29.76
N GLU A 66 -27.21 -3.00 28.85
CA GLU A 66 -25.89 -3.37 28.32
C GLU A 66 -25.89 -3.38 26.79
N VAL A 67 -24.86 -2.79 26.17
CA VAL A 67 -24.53 -2.89 24.75
C VAL A 67 -23.28 -3.73 24.59
N VAL A 68 -23.37 -4.83 23.84
CA VAL A 68 -22.23 -5.68 23.52
C VAL A 68 -21.72 -5.36 22.12
N ILE A 69 -20.41 -5.23 21.97
CA ILE A 69 -19.72 -4.99 20.71
C ILE A 69 -18.74 -6.14 20.47
N ILE A 70 -18.69 -6.61 19.22
CA ILE A 70 -17.63 -7.49 18.72
C ILE A 70 -16.81 -6.68 17.73
N HIS A 71 -15.52 -6.55 17.99
CA HIS A 71 -14.60 -5.77 17.15
C HIS A 71 -13.47 -6.62 16.59
N PHE A 72 -13.18 -6.48 15.30
CA PHE A 72 -12.05 -7.10 14.59
C PHE A 72 -11.48 -6.16 13.51
N ASN A 73 -10.26 -6.44 13.03
CA ASN A 73 -9.48 -5.63 12.09
C ASN A 73 -8.44 -6.51 11.37
N ASP A 74 -7.89 -6.02 10.25
CA ASP A 74 -6.74 -6.60 9.53
C ASP A 74 -6.91 -8.11 9.23
N VAL A 75 -7.90 -8.46 8.41
CA VAL A 75 -8.27 -9.86 8.16
C VAL A 75 -8.18 -10.24 6.69
N TYR A 76 -7.20 -11.08 6.37
CA TYR A 76 -6.83 -11.29 4.96
C TYR A 76 -7.22 -12.67 4.42
N ASN A 77 -7.23 -13.69 5.29
CA ASN A 77 -7.29 -15.09 4.89
C ASN A 77 -8.58 -15.78 5.34
N ILE A 78 -9.24 -16.46 4.40
CA ILE A 78 -10.39 -17.33 4.71
C ILE A 78 -9.93 -18.58 5.48
N GLU A 79 -8.82 -19.16 5.03
CA GLU A 79 -8.21 -20.34 5.62
C GLU A 79 -7.33 -19.99 6.82
N GLN A 80 -7.08 -20.99 7.68
CA GLN A 80 -6.08 -20.87 8.73
C GLN A 80 -4.68 -20.71 8.12
N THR A 81 -3.92 -19.73 8.59
CA THR A 81 -2.57 -19.44 8.08
C THR A 81 -1.46 -20.13 8.89
N THR A 82 -1.78 -20.59 10.10
CA THR A 82 -0.82 -21.24 11.00
C THR A 82 -1.41 -22.50 11.63
N ASN A 83 -0.54 -23.40 12.07
CA ASN A 83 -0.91 -24.57 12.88
C ASN A 83 -0.74 -24.31 14.38
N THR A 84 -0.53 -23.04 14.77
CA THR A 84 -0.28 -22.62 16.15
C THR A 84 -1.47 -21.83 16.68
N GLU A 85 -1.92 -22.15 17.89
CA GLU A 85 -3.04 -21.42 18.49
C GLU A 85 -2.70 -19.95 18.79
N PRO A 86 -3.65 -19.01 18.62
CA PRO A 86 -4.96 -19.20 17.98
C PRO A 86 -4.81 -19.43 16.46
N VAL A 87 -5.47 -20.47 15.92
CA VAL A 87 -5.34 -20.85 14.50
C VAL A 87 -6.05 -19.89 13.54
N GLY A 88 -7.11 -19.22 13.99
CA GLY A 88 -7.87 -18.24 13.21
C GLY A 88 -8.64 -18.81 12.02
N GLY A 89 -8.72 -18.02 10.94
CA GLY A 89 -9.47 -18.30 9.73
C GLY A 89 -10.95 -17.89 9.80
N ALA A 90 -11.47 -17.33 8.70
CA ALA A 90 -12.82 -16.78 8.61
C ALA A 90 -13.93 -17.77 9.00
N LEU A 91 -13.79 -19.06 8.66
CA LEU A 91 -14.80 -20.07 8.94
C LEU A 91 -15.00 -20.32 10.43
N ARG A 92 -13.91 -20.41 11.20
CA ARG A 92 -13.98 -20.61 12.67
C ARG A 92 -14.36 -19.33 13.38
N PHE A 93 -13.86 -18.21 12.88
CA PHE A 93 -14.22 -16.89 13.37
C PHE A 93 -15.71 -16.63 13.26
N SER A 94 -16.33 -16.94 12.11
CA SER A 94 -17.78 -16.83 11.94
C SER A 94 -18.54 -17.64 13.00
N THR A 95 -18.13 -18.89 13.26
CA THR A 95 -18.72 -19.72 14.33
C THR A 95 -18.52 -19.08 15.71
N ALA A 96 -17.33 -18.55 15.99
CA ALA A 96 -17.02 -17.92 17.27
C ALA A 96 -17.89 -16.67 17.51
N VAL A 97 -18.04 -15.80 16.51
CA VAL A 97 -18.95 -14.64 16.57
C VAL A 97 -20.40 -15.10 16.70
N LYS A 98 -20.82 -16.11 15.94
CA LYS A 98 -22.18 -16.68 16.01
C LYS A 98 -22.52 -17.25 17.38
N SER A 99 -21.54 -17.78 18.12
CA SER A 99 -21.75 -18.26 19.50
C SER A 99 -22.20 -17.16 20.46
N LEU A 100 -21.89 -15.89 20.15
CA LEU A 100 -22.23 -14.72 20.96
C LEU A 100 -23.50 -13.99 20.47
N GLN A 101 -24.15 -14.46 19.40
CA GLN A 101 -25.33 -13.78 18.83
C GLN A 101 -26.53 -13.68 19.79
N HIS A 102 -26.60 -14.57 20.79
CA HIS A 102 -27.61 -14.50 21.85
C HIS A 102 -27.53 -13.22 22.70
N LEU A 103 -26.39 -12.51 22.66
CA LEU A 103 -26.18 -11.21 23.31
C LEU A 103 -26.63 -10.02 22.45
N ASN A 104 -27.11 -10.26 21.22
CA ASN A 104 -27.45 -9.23 20.24
C ASN A 104 -26.31 -8.19 20.01
N PRO A 105 -25.08 -8.64 19.71
CA PRO A 105 -23.92 -7.75 19.65
C PRO A 105 -23.91 -6.87 18.38
N LEU A 106 -23.39 -5.65 18.50
CA LEU A 106 -22.95 -4.86 17.36
C LEU A 106 -21.60 -5.37 16.87
N VAL A 107 -21.53 -5.82 15.63
CA VAL A 107 -20.29 -6.32 15.02
C VAL A 107 -19.66 -5.21 14.18
N LEU A 108 -18.48 -4.74 14.58
CA LEU A 108 -17.79 -3.58 13.99
C LEU A 108 -16.42 -3.99 13.44
N PHE A 109 -16.04 -3.41 12.31
CA PHE A 109 -14.83 -3.79 11.58
C PHE A 109 -13.93 -2.59 11.30
N SER A 110 -12.64 -2.69 11.62
CA SER A 110 -11.67 -1.60 11.40
C SER A 110 -10.71 -1.85 10.25
N GLY A 111 -11.25 -2.08 9.06
CA GLY A 111 -10.53 -2.03 7.78
C GLY A 111 -9.56 -3.18 7.51
N ASP A 112 -9.06 -3.20 6.26
CA ASP A 112 -8.13 -4.19 5.71
C ASP A 112 -8.72 -5.59 5.61
N VAL A 113 -9.51 -5.80 4.55
CA VAL A 113 -10.12 -7.11 4.26
C VAL A 113 -9.87 -7.57 2.84
N PHE A 114 -9.87 -6.65 1.86
CA PHE A 114 -9.89 -7.09 0.46
C PHE A 114 -8.53 -7.55 -0.04
N SER A 115 -7.45 -7.07 0.55
CA SER A 115 -6.07 -7.40 0.23
C SER A 115 -5.23 -7.31 1.52
N PRO A 116 -4.06 -7.96 1.60
CA PRO A 116 -3.53 -8.93 0.66
C PRO A 116 -3.72 -10.39 1.09
N SER A 117 -4.20 -11.22 0.16
CA SER A 117 -4.15 -12.68 0.29
C SER A 117 -3.88 -13.33 -1.06
N MET A 118 -3.47 -14.60 -1.02
CA MET A 118 -3.31 -15.37 -2.26
C MET A 118 -4.62 -15.37 -3.05
N LEU A 119 -5.75 -15.56 -2.37
CA LEU A 119 -7.07 -15.47 -3.01
C LEU A 119 -7.32 -14.09 -3.59
N SER A 120 -7.04 -13.01 -2.86
CA SER A 120 -7.32 -11.64 -3.35
C SER A 120 -6.59 -11.31 -4.65
N THR A 121 -5.43 -11.91 -4.92
CA THR A 121 -4.76 -11.79 -6.22
C THR A 121 -5.66 -12.27 -7.38
N PHE A 122 -6.45 -13.34 -7.18
CA PHE A 122 -7.33 -13.89 -8.22
C PHE A 122 -8.73 -13.27 -8.19
N THR A 123 -9.26 -13.04 -7.01
CA THR A 123 -10.65 -12.60 -6.80
C THR A 123 -10.78 -11.10 -6.65
N LYS A 124 -9.67 -10.35 -6.58
CA LYS A 124 -9.62 -8.89 -6.37
C LYS A 124 -10.48 -8.47 -5.17
N GLY A 125 -10.40 -9.22 -4.08
CA GLY A 125 -11.17 -8.97 -2.84
C GLY A 125 -12.58 -9.56 -2.77
N GLU A 126 -13.17 -10.00 -3.90
CA GLU A 126 -14.56 -10.51 -3.95
C GLU A 126 -14.84 -11.66 -2.97
N GLN A 127 -13.83 -12.49 -2.68
CA GLN A 127 -13.93 -13.62 -1.77
C GLN A 127 -14.32 -13.24 -0.34
N MET A 128 -14.01 -12.01 0.09
CA MET A 128 -14.24 -11.55 1.46
C MET A 128 -15.62 -10.91 1.66
N VAL A 129 -16.30 -10.54 0.58
CA VAL A 129 -17.68 -10.03 0.63
C VAL A 129 -18.64 -11.00 1.36
N PRO A 130 -18.73 -12.30 1.00
CA PRO A 130 -19.59 -13.22 1.73
C PRO A 130 -19.14 -13.44 3.18
N VAL A 131 -17.85 -13.33 3.48
CA VAL A 131 -17.31 -13.44 4.84
C VAL A 131 -17.85 -12.31 5.72
N LEU A 132 -17.68 -11.06 5.31
CA LEU A 132 -18.15 -9.90 6.08
C LEU A 132 -19.68 -9.90 6.26
N ASN A 133 -20.41 -10.30 5.21
CA ASN A 133 -21.85 -10.40 5.24
C ASN A 133 -22.35 -11.52 6.17
N GLU A 134 -21.68 -12.68 6.19
CA GLU A 134 -22.08 -13.83 7.01
C GLU A 134 -21.72 -13.68 8.49
N ILE A 135 -20.61 -13.00 8.78
CA ILE A 135 -20.22 -12.61 10.15
C ILE A 135 -21.27 -11.66 10.77
N GLY A 136 -22.05 -10.96 9.93
CA GLY A 136 -23.07 -10.02 10.37
C GLY A 136 -22.48 -8.65 10.74
N THR A 137 -21.48 -8.20 9.99
CA THR A 137 -20.87 -6.87 10.18
C THR A 137 -21.93 -5.78 10.05
N HIS A 138 -21.95 -4.85 10.99
CA HIS A 138 -22.92 -3.76 11.06
C HIS A 138 -22.37 -2.43 10.53
N CYS A 139 -21.06 -2.21 10.64
CA CYS A 139 -20.38 -1.02 10.14
C CYS A 139 -18.87 -1.29 10.02
N ALA A 140 -18.24 -0.72 8.99
CA ALA A 140 -16.81 -0.81 8.78
C ALA A 140 -16.19 0.56 8.46
N VAL A 141 -14.91 0.76 8.74
CA VAL A 141 -14.08 1.80 8.12
C VAL A 141 -13.18 1.15 7.08
N PHE A 142 -12.81 1.89 6.03
CA PHE A 142 -11.83 1.39 5.07
C PHE A 142 -10.43 1.36 5.66
N GLY A 143 -9.67 0.32 5.31
CA GLY A 143 -8.23 0.26 5.52
C GLY A 143 -7.45 0.55 4.25
N ASN A 144 -6.13 0.48 4.36
CA ASN A 144 -5.26 0.81 3.26
C ASN A 144 -5.31 -0.18 2.12
N HIS A 145 -5.29 -1.46 2.45
CA HIS A 145 -5.26 -2.52 1.46
C HIS A 145 -6.63 -2.74 0.78
N ASP A 146 -7.69 -2.10 1.28
CA ASP A 146 -8.99 -2.11 0.60
C ASP A 146 -8.94 -1.40 -0.77
N PHE A 147 -7.95 -0.52 -0.99
CA PHE A 147 -7.79 0.25 -2.23
C PHE A 147 -6.75 -0.34 -3.19
N ASP A 148 -6.09 -1.45 -2.84
CA ASP A 148 -5.01 -2.05 -3.65
C ASP A 148 -5.45 -2.36 -5.09
N PHE A 149 -6.72 -2.72 -5.29
CA PHE A 149 -7.29 -3.04 -6.61
C PHE A 149 -7.93 -1.85 -7.32
N GLY A 150 -7.86 -0.66 -6.73
CA GLY A 150 -8.38 0.59 -7.25
C GLY A 150 -9.84 0.86 -6.89
N LEU A 151 -10.22 2.14 -6.99
CA LEU A 151 -11.52 2.65 -6.54
C LEU A 151 -12.72 1.99 -7.24
N GLU A 152 -12.64 1.70 -8.54
CA GLU A 152 -13.74 1.09 -9.28
C GLU A 152 -14.06 -0.33 -8.76
N VAL A 153 -13.03 -1.11 -8.47
CA VAL A 153 -13.18 -2.45 -7.88
C VAL A 153 -13.74 -2.33 -6.47
N LEU A 154 -13.18 -1.44 -5.65
CA LEU A 154 -13.63 -1.21 -4.27
C LEU A 154 -15.11 -0.82 -4.22
N SER A 155 -15.55 0.17 -5.00
CA SER A 155 -16.96 0.56 -5.07
C SER A 155 -17.88 -0.60 -5.45
N GLY A 156 -17.43 -1.48 -6.37
CA GLY A 156 -18.14 -2.69 -6.74
C GLY A 156 -18.27 -3.72 -5.61
N LEU A 157 -17.24 -3.85 -4.76
CA LEU A 157 -17.26 -4.74 -3.58
C LEU A 157 -18.11 -4.17 -2.44
N VAL A 158 -17.99 -2.87 -2.18
CA VAL A 158 -18.77 -2.13 -1.18
C VAL A 158 -20.27 -2.22 -1.48
N ALA A 159 -20.67 -2.11 -2.75
CA ALA A 159 -22.06 -2.26 -3.16
C ALA A 159 -22.66 -3.65 -2.90
N GLN A 160 -21.81 -4.68 -2.73
CA GLN A 160 -22.23 -6.05 -2.40
C GLN A 160 -22.23 -6.33 -0.88
N CYS A 161 -21.72 -5.41 -0.07
CA CYS A 161 -21.78 -5.49 1.39
C CYS A 161 -23.14 -5.02 1.90
N ASN A 162 -23.69 -5.71 2.90
CA ASN A 162 -25.01 -5.41 3.48
C ASN A 162 -24.97 -4.33 4.57
N PHE A 163 -23.83 -3.66 4.73
CA PHE A 163 -23.56 -2.68 5.78
C PHE A 163 -22.80 -1.48 5.21
N PRO A 164 -22.88 -0.31 5.85
CA PRO A 164 -22.14 0.86 5.41
C PRO A 164 -20.66 0.77 5.75
N TRP A 165 -19.86 1.23 4.79
CA TRP A 165 -18.46 1.58 4.98
C TRP A 165 -18.32 3.07 5.28
N LEU A 166 -17.39 3.43 6.16
CA LEU A 166 -17.15 4.79 6.61
C LEU A 166 -15.86 5.34 6.02
N MET A 167 -15.94 6.60 5.59
CA MET A 167 -14.80 7.44 5.26
C MET A 167 -15.19 8.86 5.67
N SER A 168 -14.70 9.33 6.82
CA SER A 168 -15.13 10.62 7.38
C SER A 168 -14.21 11.76 6.98
N ASN A 169 -12.92 11.48 6.76
CA ASN A 169 -11.89 12.50 6.68
C ASN A 169 -11.07 12.47 5.38
N VAL A 170 -11.47 11.70 4.37
CA VAL A 170 -10.88 11.74 3.01
C VAL A 170 -11.98 11.98 1.99
N ILE A 171 -11.86 13.09 1.27
CA ILE A 171 -12.81 13.52 0.25
C ILE A 171 -12.16 13.38 -1.12
N ASP A 172 -12.85 12.74 -2.05
CA ASP A 172 -12.46 12.73 -3.46
C ASP A 172 -12.77 14.10 -4.09
N ASN A 173 -11.75 14.75 -4.65
CA ASN A 173 -11.86 16.08 -5.23
C ASN A 173 -12.70 16.09 -6.52
N GLU A 174 -12.82 14.95 -7.22
CA GLU A 174 -13.64 14.84 -8.44
C GLU A 174 -15.12 14.81 -8.10
N THR A 175 -15.52 13.96 -7.16
CA THR A 175 -16.93 13.78 -6.80
C THR A 175 -17.42 14.72 -5.70
N GLY A 176 -16.49 15.28 -4.90
CA GLY A 176 -16.81 16.02 -3.68
C GLY A 176 -17.44 15.16 -2.59
N ARG A 177 -17.33 13.83 -2.70
CA ARG A 177 -17.89 12.83 -1.77
C ARG A 177 -16.75 12.11 -1.04
N PRO A 178 -17.06 11.39 0.05
CA PRO A 178 -16.05 10.55 0.67
C PRO A 178 -15.49 9.52 -0.31
N LEU A 179 -14.19 9.27 -0.19
CA LEU A 179 -13.47 8.32 -1.01
C LEU A 179 -14.07 6.90 -0.89
N GLY A 180 -14.09 6.15 -1.99
CA GLY A 180 -14.57 4.75 -2.02
C GLY A 180 -16.09 4.57 -1.82
N ASP A 181 -16.89 5.61 -2.09
CA ASP A 181 -18.34 5.65 -1.80
C ASP A 181 -18.68 5.48 -0.30
N GLY A 182 -17.73 5.81 0.57
CA GLY A 182 -17.91 5.78 2.02
C GLY A 182 -18.97 6.77 2.52
N LYS A 183 -19.51 6.47 3.70
CA LYS A 183 -20.35 7.42 4.45
C LYS A 183 -19.50 8.23 5.42
N ILE A 184 -19.90 9.49 5.63
CA ILE A 184 -19.20 10.39 6.56
C ILE A 184 -19.42 9.95 8.01
N THR A 185 -20.63 9.54 8.38
CA THR A 185 -20.98 9.06 9.72
C THR A 185 -22.07 8.03 9.62
N HIS A 186 -22.23 7.20 10.64
CA HIS A 186 -23.39 6.32 10.76
C HIS A 186 -23.93 6.32 12.19
N ALA A 187 -25.15 5.85 12.41
CA ALA A 187 -25.70 5.68 13.74
C ALA A 187 -26.65 4.49 13.79
N LEU A 188 -26.64 3.74 14.89
CA LEU A 188 -27.50 2.58 15.11
C LEU A 188 -28.15 2.66 16.48
N MET A 189 -29.32 2.04 16.60
CA MET A 189 -29.94 1.77 17.90
C MET A 189 -29.52 0.37 18.35
N CYS A 190 -28.95 0.25 19.54
CA CYS A 190 -28.64 -1.04 20.16
C CYS A 190 -29.19 -1.06 21.58
N ASN A 191 -30.03 -2.04 21.89
CA ASN A 191 -30.67 -2.22 23.21
C ASN A 191 -31.34 -0.96 23.79
N GLY A 192 -31.77 -0.03 22.93
CA GLY A 192 -32.42 1.21 23.33
C GLY A 192 -31.49 2.43 23.38
N HIS A 193 -30.17 2.24 23.27
CA HIS A 193 -29.19 3.31 23.19
C HIS A 193 -28.85 3.68 21.75
N LYS A 194 -28.73 4.99 21.49
CA LYS A 194 -28.31 5.49 20.16
C LYS A 194 -26.79 5.64 20.11
N ILE A 195 -26.15 4.80 19.29
CA ILE A 195 -24.69 4.77 19.12
C ILE A 195 -24.31 5.42 17.78
N GLY A 196 -23.40 6.38 17.81
CA GLY A 196 -22.86 7.06 16.62
C GLY A 196 -21.50 6.48 16.21
N PHE A 197 -21.21 6.50 14.92
CA PHE A 197 -19.97 5.98 14.32
C PHE A 197 -19.32 7.00 13.39
N ILE A 198 -18.00 7.09 13.49
CA ILE A 198 -17.11 7.90 12.65
C ILE A 198 -16.02 6.97 12.11
N GLY A 199 -15.63 7.11 10.84
CA GLY A 199 -14.55 6.34 10.21
C GLY A 199 -13.36 7.23 9.89
N LEU A 200 -12.26 7.12 10.62
CA LEU A 200 -11.08 7.98 10.44
C LEU A 200 -9.87 7.17 9.99
N VAL A 201 -9.06 7.79 9.15
CA VAL A 201 -7.82 7.22 8.60
C VAL A 201 -6.66 8.23 8.70
N GLU A 202 -5.43 7.75 8.64
CA GLU A 202 -4.23 8.59 8.72
C GLU A 202 -3.80 9.12 7.35
N GLN A 203 -3.00 10.19 7.32
CA GLN A 203 -2.59 10.83 6.07
C GLN A 203 -1.50 10.03 5.37
N GLU A 204 -0.59 9.46 6.16
CA GLU A 204 0.59 8.71 5.71
C GLU A 204 0.18 7.52 4.84
N TRP A 205 -0.97 6.93 5.13
CA TRP A 205 -1.59 5.90 4.31
C TRP A 205 -1.86 6.38 2.87
N LEU A 206 -2.39 7.57 2.65
CA LEU A 206 -2.75 8.03 1.29
C LEU A 206 -1.52 8.11 0.38
N GLU A 207 -0.34 8.31 0.94
CA GLU A 207 0.93 8.32 0.20
C GLU A 207 1.40 6.92 -0.23
N THR A 208 0.92 5.85 0.42
CA THR A 208 1.29 4.46 0.08
C THR A 208 0.39 3.84 -0.96
N LEU A 209 -0.78 4.42 -1.22
CA LEU A 209 -1.74 3.89 -2.17
C LEU A 209 -1.24 4.03 -3.61
N ALA A 210 -0.88 2.91 -4.23
CA ALA A 210 -0.49 2.87 -5.64
C ALA A 210 -1.61 3.30 -6.60
N THR A 211 -2.87 3.22 -6.15
CA THR A 211 -4.06 3.41 -6.99
C THR A 211 -4.71 4.78 -6.85
N ILE A 212 -4.22 5.62 -5.94
CA ILE A 212 -4.79 6.95 -5.65
C ILE A 212 -3.69 7.99 -5.78
N ASN A 213 -3.95 9.06 -6.51
CA ASN A 213 -3.06 10.22 -6.50
C ASN A 213 -3.41 11.09 -5.28
N PRO A 214 -2.47 11.37 -4.37
CA PRO A 214 -2.70 12.26 -3.23
C PRO A 214 -3.20 13.65 -3.62
N GLU A 215 -2.87 14.16 -4.81
CA GLU A 215 -3.34 15.46 -5.30
C GLU A 215 -4.84 15.46 -5.66
N GLU A 216 -5.44 14.28 -5.86
CA GLU A 216 -6.84 14.12 -6.26
C GLU A 216 -7.77 13.90 -5.05
N VAL A 217 -7.23 13.89 -3.83
CA VAL A 217 -8.00 13.77 -2.60
C VAL A 217 -7.73 14.94 -1.67
N THR A 218 -8.74 15.33 -0.90
CA THR A 218 -8.59 16.27 0.22
C THR A 218 -8.62 15.47 1.52
N PHE A 219 -7.49 15.44 2.21
CA PHE A 219 -7.38 14.92 3.56
C PHE A 219 -7.78 15.99 4.59
N ILE A 220 -8.63 15.61 5.54
CA ILE A 220 -8.97 16.41 6.71
C ILE A 220 -8.28 15.73 7.90
N ASP A 221 -7.57 16.51 8.72
CA ASP A 221 -6.92 16.00 9.92
C ASP A 221 -7.92 15.20 10.79
N PHE A 222 -7.51 14.01 11.21
CA PHE A 222 -8.39 13.06 11.89
C PHE A 222 -8.86 13.59 13.26
N VAL A 223 -8.05 14.38 13.97
CA VAL A 223 -8.46 15.00 15.23
C VAL A 223 -9.49 16.09 14.97
N GLN A 224 -9.26 16.93 13.95
CA GLN A 224 -10.20 17.97 13.55
C GLN A 224 -11.55 17.38 13.09
N ALA A 225 -11.51 16.37 12.23
CA ALA A 225 -12.70 15.68 11.72
C ALA A 225 -13.44 14.96 12.85
N GLY A 226 -12.72 14.18 13.67
CA GLY A 226 -13.24 13.45 14.81
C GLY A 226 -13.94 14.37 15.81
N THR A 227 -13.29 15.48 16.20
CA THR A 227 -13.89 16.47 17.11
C THR A 227 -15.21 17.00 16.57
N LYS A 228 -15.22 17.52 15.33
CA LYS A 228 -16.42 18.13 14.74
C LYS A 228 -17.57 17.14 14.61
N LEU A 229 -17.30 15.93 14.10
CA LEU A 229 -18.32 14.92 13.86
C LEU A 229 -18.83 14.29 15.16
N ALA A 230 -17.96 14.08 16.16
CA ALA A 230 -18.37 13.55 17.45
C ALA A 230 -19.29 14.53 18.20
N THR A 231 -18.92 15.81 18.25
CA THR A 231 -19.78 16.86 18.82
C THR A 231 -21.13 16.90 18.10
N GLN A 232 -21.13 16.79 16.77
CA GLN A 232 -22.37 16.75 15.99
C GLN A 232 -23.24 15.53 16.34
N LEU A 233 -22.67 14.32 16.39
CA LEU A 233 -23.40 13.09 16.70
C LEU A 233 -24.04 13.16 18.11
N LYS A 234 -23.31 13.70 19.10
CA LYS A 234 -23.83 13.94 20.45
C LYS A 234 -24.99 14.95 20.43
N GLN A 235 -24.86 16.06 19.70
CA GLN A 235 -25.95 17.04 19.52
C GLN A 235 -27.19 16.46 18.82
N GLU A 236 -26.99 15.44 17.99
CA GLU A 236 -28.06 14.71 17.30
C GLU A 236 -28.63 13.54 18.12
N GLY A 237 -28.27 13.48 19.41
CA GLY A 237 -28.82 12.59 20.41
C GLY A 237 -28.17 11.21 20.48
N CYS A 238 -26.98 11.02 19.92
CA CYS A 238 -26.20 9.80 20.19
C CYS A 238 -25.67 9.87 21.62
N GLU A 239 -25.91 8.81 22.39
CA GLU A 239 -25.46 8.71 23.79
C GLU A 239 -23.99 8.33 23.86
N TYR A 240 -23.55 7.49 22.91
CA TYR A 240 -22.19 7.00 22.81
C TYR A 240 -21.68 7.16 21.37
N VAL A 241 -20.43 7.60 21.19
CA VAL A 241 -19.78 7.82 19.89
C VAL A 241 -18.52 6.98 19.82
N ILE A 242 -18.48 6.13 18.80
CA ILE A 242 -17.38 5.20 18.53
C ILE A 242 -16.66 5.65 17.26
N SER A 243 -15.34 5.79 17.35
CA SER A 243 -14.50 5.99 16.17
C SER A 243 -13.98 4.64 15.70
N LEU A 244 -14.34 4.23 14.49
CA LEU A 244 -13.66 3.18 13.75
C LEU A 244 -12.48 3.82 13.04
N THR A 245 -11.29 3.27 13.24
CA THR A 245 -10.04 3.90 12.80
C THR A 245 -9.16 2.90 12.08
N HIS A 246 -8.49 3.35 11.02
CA HIS A 246 -7.46 2.57 10.36
C HIS A 246 -6.19 3.41 10.30
N MET A 247 -5.50 3.46 11.44
CA MET A 247 -4.34 4.30 11.71
C MET A 247 -3.36 3.55 12.60
N ARG A 248 -2.09 3.97 12.64
CA ARG A 248 -1.15 3.42 13.60
C ARG A 248 -1.51 3.86 15.02
N THR A 249 -1.13 3.04 15.99
CA THR A 249 -1.39 3.24 17.42
C THR A 249 -1.01 4.65 17.92
N PRO A 250 0.12 5.25 17.52
CA PRO A 250 0.43 6.63 17.92
C PRO A 250 -0.60 7.67 17.47
N ASN A 251 -1.22 7.48 16.29
CA ASN A 251 -2.25 8.38 15.78
C ASN A 251 -3.61 8.12 16.46
N ASP A 252 -3.92 6.86 16.81
CA ASP A 252 -5.09 6.54 17.65
C ASP A 252 -4.97 7.16 19.06
N ILE A 253 -3.77 7.14 19.66
CA ILE A 253 -3.49 7.83 20.94
C ILE A 253 -3.69 9.34 20.79
N LYS A 254 -3.15 9.97 19.74
CA LYS A 254 -3.36 11.41 19.49
C LYS A 254 -4.86 11.75 19.33
N LEU A 255 -5.62 10.88 18.66
CA LEU A 255 -7.07 11.05 18.52
C LEU A 255 -7.75 10.97 19.90
N ALA A 256 -7.39 9.99 20.73
CA ALA A 256 -7.91 9.85 22.08
C ALA A 256 -7.60 11.07 22.97
N GLU A 257 -6.40 11.65 22.81
CA GLU A 257 -5.96 12.83 23.56
C GLU A 257 -6.65 14.11 23.08
N GLY A 258 -6.86 14.25 21.77
CA GLY A 258 -7.37 15.46 21.14
C GLY A 258 -8.89 15.58 21.07
N CYS A 259 -9.64 14.48 21.13
CA CYS A 259 -11.09 14.45 20.91
C CYS A 259 -11.87 14.05 22.17
N ASN A 260 -12.42 15.03 22.89
CA ASN A 260 -13.17 14.77 24.12
C ASN A 260 -14.52 14.07 23.92
N ASP A 261 -15.20 14.28 22.79
CA ASP A 261 -16.56 13.79 22.54
C ASP A 261 -16.63 12.36 21.95
N ILE A 262 -15.48 11.76 21.62
CA ILE A 262 -15.38 10.34 21.24
C ILE A 262 -15.27 9.52 22.52
N ASP A 263 -16.04 8.44 22.68
CA ASP A 263 -16.03 7.65 23.91
C ASP A 263 -15.18 6.37 23.80
N LEU A 264 -15.09 5.78 22.60
CA LEU A 264 -14.36 4.55 22.31
C LEU A 264 -13.70 4.62 20.93
N ILE A 265 -12.45 4.20 20.83
CA ILE A 265 -11.71 4.10 19.58
C ILE A 265 -11.43 2.63 19.30
N LEU A 266 -11.83 2.17 18.12
CA LEU A 266 -11.61 0.82 17.62
C LEU A 266 -10.70 0.93 16.40
N GLY A 267 -9.50 0.36 16.47
CA GLY A 267 -8.41 0.56 15.50
C GLY A 267 -7.99 -0.70 14.74
N GLY A 268 -7.25 -0.50 13.65
CA GLY A 268 -6.60 -1.53 12.83
C GLY A 268 -5.15 -1.18 12.47
N HIS A 269 -4.67 -1.63 11.30
CA HIS A 269 -3.38 -1.34 10.67
C HIS A 269 -2.13 -1.96 11.31
N ASP A 270 -2.00 -1.98 12.64
CA ASP A 270 -0.77 -2.47 13.30
C ASP A 270 -0.69 -4.00 13.44
N HIS A 271 -1.77 -4.73 13.15
CA HIS A 271 -1.88 -6.19 13.27
C HIS A 271 -1.66 -6.74 14.70
N VAL A 272 -1.78 -5.89 15.71
CA VAL A 272 -1.60 -6.25 17.13
C VAL A 272 -2.92 -6.35 17.88
N TYR A 273 -2.94 -7.19 18.91
CA TYR A 273 -3.98 -7.10 19.93
C TYR A 273 -3.52 -6.14 21.01
N GLU A 274 -4.27 -5.05 21.22
CA GLU A 274 -3.90 -4.03 22.18
C GLU A 274 -5.15 -3.36 22.77
N VAL A 275 -5.10 -3.10 24.08
CA VAL A 275 -6.13 -2.34 24.81
C VAL A 275 -5.43 -1.27 25.62
N LEU A 276 -5.57 -0.02 25.20
CA LEU A 276 -5.03 1.15 25.90
C LEU A 276 -6.16 1.95 26.54
N HIS A 277 -5.85 2.62 27.65
CA HIS A 277 -6.77 3.52 28.33
C HIS A 277 -6.15 4.92 28.42
N ILE A 278 -6.64 5.85 27.60
CA ILE A 278 -6.10 7.20 27.41
C ILE A 278 -7.22 8.21 27.65
N ASN A 279 -6.99 9.21 28.52
CA ASN A 279 -7.97 10.26 28.84
C ASN A 279 -9.39 9.76 29.10
N ASN A 280 -9.52 8.68 29.89
CA ASN A 280 -10.79 8.05 30.25
C ASN A 280 -11.56 7.45 29.05
N LYS A 281 -10.83 7.01 28.03
CA LYS A 281 -11.35 6.35 26.81
C LYS A 281 -10.51 5.12 26.52
N TYR A 282 -11.13 4.10 25.95
CA TYR A 282 -10.40 2.93 25.47
C TYR A 282 -10.02 3.08 24.00
N VAL A 283 -8.80 2.65 23.68
CA VAL A 283 -8.33 2.41 22.31
C VAL A 283 -8.11 0.90 22.19
N VAL A 284 -8.80 0.25 21.26
CA VAL A 284 -8.81 -1.21 21.13
C VAL A 284 -8.42 -1.64 19.72
N LYS A 285 -7.39 -2.47 19.61
CA LYS A 285 -7.03 -3.22 18.39
C LYS A 285 -7.17 -4.70 18.67
N SER A 286 -7.75 -5.42 17.71
CA SER A 286 -8.24 -6.78 17.91
C SER A 286 -7.39 -7.84 17.20
N GLY A 287 -6.09 -7.59 16.97
CA GLY A 287 -5.21 -8.58 16.35
C GLY A 287 -5.24 -8.54 14.83
N THR A 288 -5.14 -9.72 14.19
CA THR A 288 -5.11 -9.88 12.73
C THR A 288 -5.55 -11.29 12.32
N ASP A 289 -5.89 -11.47 11.04
CA ASP A 289 -6.09 -12.76 10.37
C ASP A 289 -7.13 -13.67 11.04
N PHE A 290 -8.16 -13.04 11.63
CA PHE A 290 -9.23 -13.72 12.35
C PHE A 290 -8.77 -14.58 13.53
N ARG A 291 -7.54 -14.38 14.04
CA ARG A 291 -6.98 -15.19 15.12
C ARG A 291 -7.60 -14.85 16.48
N GLN A 292 -8.02 -13.60 16.66
CA GLN A 292 -8.74 -13.14 17.84
C GLN A 292 -9.70 -12.01 17.48
N PHE A 293 -10.60 -11.68 18.40
CA PHE A 293 -11.43 -10.48 18.37
C PHE A 293 -11.68 -9.97 19.78
N SER A 294 -12.15 -8.73 19.90
CA SER A 294 -12.53 -8.15 21.19
C SER A 294 -14.04 -8.25 21.40
N LYS A 295 -14.45 -8.78 22.55
CA LYS A 295 -15.81 -8.64 23.09
C LYS A 295 -15.79 -7.46 24.06
N ILE A 296 -16.55 -6.42 23.77
CA ILE A 296 -16.63 -5.19 24.56
C ILE A 296 -18.05 -5.05 25.09
N SER A 297 -18.19 -5.04 26.41
CA SER A 297 -19.47 -4.88 27.11
C SER A 297 -19.54 -3.46 27.69
N ILE A 298 -20.55 -2.70 27.27
CA ILE A 298 -20.78 -1.31 27.71
C ILE A 298 -22.06 -1.27 28.54
N SER A 299 -21.94 -0.90 29.81
CA SER A 299 -23.08 -0.73 30.72
C SER A 299 -23.36 0.75 30.95
N PHE A 300 -24.59 1.17 30.69
CA PHE A 300 -25.05 2.55 30.89
C PHE A 300 -25.73 2.66 32.26
N GLY A 301 -24.98 3.03 33.30
CA GLY A 301 -25.48 3.16 34.67
C GLY A 301 -25.59 4.60 35.16
N ASP A 302 -26.25 4.79 36.32
CA ASP A 302 -26.40 6.10 36.97
C ASP A 302 -25.05 6.70 37.44
N GLU A 303 -24.04 5.86 37.69
CA GLU A 303 -22.68 6.25 38.09
C GLU A 303 -21.75 6.55 36.90
N GLY A 304 -22.24 6.42 35.66
CA GLY A 304 -21.49 6.62 34.43
C GLY A 304 -21.46 5.38 33.52
N VAL A 305 -20.68 5.46 32.45
CA VAL A 305 -20.51 4.35 31.50
C VAL A 305 -19.35 3.47 31.93
N GLN A 306 -19.61 2.18 32.12
CA GLN A 306 -18.59 1.18 32.41
C GLN A 306 -18.32 0.33 31.15
N VAL A 307 -17.05 0.07 30.88
CA VAL A 307 -16.62 -0.74 29.72
C VAL A 307 -15.77 -1.91 30.22
N ASP A 308 -16.17 -3.13 29.87
CA ASP A 308 -15.42 -4.38 30.08
C ASP A 308 -14.96 -4.93 28.73
N ILE A 309 -13.69 -5.31 28.62
CA ILE A 309 -13.08 -5.74 27.36
C ILE A 309 -12.42 -7.10 27.57
N ALA A 310 -12.84 -8.08 26.78
CA ALA A 310 -12.30 -9.43 26.80
C ALA A 310 -11.75 -9.82 25.43
N GLU A 311 -10.54 -10.38 25.43
CA GLU A 311 -9.94 -11.03 24.25
C GLU A 311 -10.61 -12.39 24.02
N MET A 312 -11.03 -12.64 22.79
CA MET A 312 -11.61 -13.90 22.36
C MET A 312 -10.72 -14.56 21.31
N ALA A 313 -10.00 -15.61 21.71
CA ALA A 313 -9.14 -16.38 20.83
C ALA A 313 -9.94 -17.37 19.94
N VAL A 314 -9.70 -17.34 18.63
CA VAL A 314 -10.30 -18.27 17.66
C VAL A 314 -9.41 -19.49 17.52
N THR A 315 -9.72 -20.49 18.32
CA THR A 315 -8.94 -21.74 18.41
C THR A 315 -9.49 -22.86 17.53
N CYS A 316 -8.73 -23.95 17.39
CA CYS A 316 -9.18 -25.13 16.64
C CYS A 316 -10.41 -25.82 17.26
N ALA A 317 -10.79 -25.45 18.50
CA ALA A 317 -11.98 -25.95 19.18
C ALA A 317 -13.28 -25.43 18.55
N TYR A 318 -13.27 -24.28 17.87
CA TYR A 318 -14.41 -23.83 17.10
C TYR A 318 -14.56 -24.67 15.82
N ALA A 319 -15.78 -25.15 15.58
CA ALA A 319 -16.12 -25.80 14.32
C ALA A 319 -16.12 -24.79 13.16
N GLU A 320 -15.83 -25.24 11.94
CA GLU A 320 -15.98 -24.43 10.74
C GLU A 320 -17.46 -24.13 10.46
N ASP A 321 -17.76 -22.90 10.10
CA ASP A 321 -19.07 -22.50 9.62
C ASP A 321 -19.34 -23.08 8.22
N LEU A 322 -20.21 -24.09 8.15
CA LEU A 322 -20.55 -24.78 6.91
C LEU A 322 -21.29 -23.90 5.91
N VAL A 323 -22.07 -22.91 6.38
CA VAL A 323 -22.82 -21.99 5.50
C VAL A 323 -21.85 -21.03 4.84
N LEU A 324 -20.90 -20.50 5.61
CA LEU A 324 -19.85 -19.66 5.05
C LEU A 324 -18.97 -20.47 4.10
N LYS A 325 -18.60 -21.70 4.49
CA LYS A 325 -17.78 -22.60 3.68
C LYS A 325 -18.37 -22.83 2.29
N GLU A 326 -19.65 -23.16 2.20
CA GLU A 326 -20.34 -23.34 0.90
C GLU A 326 -20.26 -22.08 0.02
N LYS A 327 -20.39 -20.89 0.62
CA LYS A 327 -20.27 -19.61 -0.11
C LYS A 327 -18.85 -19.33 -0.55
N THR A 328 -17.84 -19.80 0.20
CA THR A 328 -16.42 -19.53 -0.08
C THR A 328 -15.77 -20.60 -0.98
N ASP A 329 -16.26 -21.84 -0.98
CA ASP A 329 -15.69 -22.98 -1.73
C ASP A 329 -15.65 -22.72 -3.24
N LYS A 330 -16.61 -21.94 -3.76
CA LYS A 330 -16.60 -21.52 -5.16
C LYS A 330 -15.37 -20.69 -5.52
N TYR A 331 -14.81 -19.92 -4.58
CA TYR A 331 -13.64 -19.08 -4.86
C TYR A 331 -12.37 -19.92 -4.95
N SER A 332 -12.23 -20.95 -4.12
CA SER A 332 -11.14 -21.93 -4.26
C SER A 332 -11.20 -22.65 -5.61
N SER A 333 -12.41 -22.98 -6.09
CA SER A 333 -12.61 -23.57 -7.42
C SER A 333 -12.38 -22.57 -8.57
N MET A 334 -12.67 -21.28 -8.35
CA MET A 334 -12.42 -20.21 -9.32
C MET A 334 -10.92 -19.97 -9.55
N ILE A 335 -10.06 -20.29 -8.59
CA ILE A 335 -8.60 -20.16 -8.75
C ILE A 335 -8.18 -20.91 -10.02
N GLU A 336 -8.56 -22.18 -10.18
CA GLU A 336 -8.15 -22.98 -11.34
C GLU A 336 -8.58 -22.36 -12.66
N GLY A 337 -9.78 -21.77 -12.72
CA GLY A 337 -10.30 -21.10 -13.92
C GLY A 337 -9.67 -19.74 -14.20
N LYS A 338 -9.22 -19.01 -13.17
CA LYS A 338 -8.53 -17.71 -13.30
C LYS A 338 -7.02 -17.85 -13.47
N MET A 339 -6.44 -18.99 -13.13
CA MET A 339 -5.01 -19.24 -13.31
C MET A 339 -4.58 -19.08 -14.77
N ASP A 340 -5.46 -19.37 -15.73
CA ASP A 340 -5.15 -19.22 -17.16
C ASP A 340 -5.46 -17.81 -17.70
N GLU A 341 -5.84 -16.85 -16.83
CA GLU A 341 -5.99 -15.44 -17.21
C GLU A 341 -4.65 -14.86 -17.63
N VAL A 342 -4.61 -14.27 -18.83
CA VAL A 342 -3.41 -13.64 -19.39
C VAL A 342 -3.26 -12.23 -18.82
N LEU A 343 -2.22 -12.02 -18.02
CA LEU A 343 -1.87 -10.71 -17.47
C LEU A 343 -1.27 -9.78 -18.54
N GLY A 344 -0.45 -10.35 -19.41
CA GLY A 344 0.19 -9.64 -20.51
C GLY A 344 0.99 -10.56 -21.41
N LYS A 345 1.84 -9.98 -22.27
CA LYS A 345 2.69 -10.75 -23.19
C LYS A 345 4.15 -10.42 -22.96
N ILE A 346 4.98 -11.45 -22.79
CA ILE A 346 6.44 -11.34 -22.66
C ILE A 346 7.08 -11.82 -23.95
N CYS A 347 7.97 -11.01 -24.53
CA CYS A 347 8.51 -11.27 -25.87
C CYS A 347 9.68 -12.26 -25.90
N VAL A 348 10.21 -12.64 -24.73
CA VAL A 348 11.36 -13.53 -24.58
C VAL A 348 11.08 -14.63 -23.55
N PRO A 349 11.70 -15.82 -23.67
CA PRO A 349 11.56 -16.84 -22.63
C PRO A 349 12.20 -16.36 -21.33
N LEU A 350 11.58 -16.65 -20.19
CA LEU A 350 12.07 -16.30 -18.86
C LEU A 350 12.75 -17.49 -18.20
N GLU A 351 14.01 -17.30 -17.79
CA GLU A 351 14.81 -18.35 -17.14
C GLU A 351 14.53 -18.41 -15.63
N GLY A 352 13.86 -19.47 -15.19
CA GLY A 352 13.52 -19.72 -13.78
C GLY A 352 14.08 -21.02 -13.20
N ARG A 353 14.91 -21.77 -13.93
CA ARG A 353 15.50 -23.03 -13.44
C ARG A 353 16.44 -22.76 -12.28
N PHE A 354 16.37 -23.59 -11.24
CA PHE A 354 17.23 -23.49 -10.05
C PHE A 354 18.72 -23.60 -10.40
N SER A 355 19.06 -24.40 -11.42
CA SER A 355 20.43 -24.53 -11.91
C SER A 355 21.03 -23.21 -12.40
N CYS A 356 20.19 -22.25 -12.81
CA CYS A 356 20.58 -20.95 -13.34
C CYS A 356 20.34 -19.84 -12.29
N ILE A 357 19.09 -19.65 -11.85
CA ILE A 357 18.69 -18.52 -10.99
C ILE A 357 19.37 -18.50 -9.62
N ARG A 358 19.90 -19.65 -9.15
CA ARG A 358 20.65 -19.75 -7.88
C ARG A 358 22.17 -19.68 -8.05
N ARG A 359 22.67 -19.42 -9.27
CA ARG A 359 24.11 -19.42 -9.58
C ARG A 359 24.55 -18.24 -10.43
N GLN A 360 23.65 -17.64 -11.19
CA GLN A 360 23.97 -16.56 -12.11
C GLN A 360 22.79 -15.61 -12.26
N GLU A 361 23.05 -14.50 -12.93
CA GLU A 361 22.02 -13.57 -13.36
C GLU A 361 21.02 -14.24 -14.32
N CYS A 362 19.74 -13.98 -14.08
CA CYS A 362 18.65 -14.43 -14.95
C CYS A 362 17.77 -13.27 -15.36
N ASN A 363 17.26 -13.30 -16.58
CA ASN A 363 16.36 -12.27 -17.08
C ASN A 363 15.03 -12.20 -16.29
N LEU A 364 14.55 -13.33 -15.76
CA LEU A 364 13.42 -13.39 -14.82
C LEU A 364 13.69 -12.62 -13.53
N GLY A 365 14.86 -12.84 -12.93
CA GLY A 365 15.26 -12.17 -11.70
C GLY A 365 15.44 -10.67 -11.89
N ASN A 366 16.09 -10.26 -12.98
CA ASN A 366 16.24 -8.86 -13.36
C ASN A 366 14.88 -8.17 -13.52
N TRP A 367 13.97 -8.77 -14.29
CA TRP A 367 12.65 -8.20 -14.54
C TRP A 367 11.87 -7.94 -13.26
N ILE A 368 11.81 -8.94 -12.36
CA ILE A 368 11.08 -8.80 -11.10
C ILE A 368 11.77 -7.77 -10.19
N CYS A 369 13.10 -7.79 -10.09
CA CYS A 369 13.82 -6.80 -9.27
C CYS A 369 13.67 -5.37 -9.83
N ASP A 370 13.57 -5.19 -11.15
CA ASP A 370 13.35 -3.89 -11.78
C ASP A 370 11.96 -3.32 -11.46
N ILE A 371 10.94 -4.17 -11.48
CA ILE A 371 9.58 -3.79 -11.06
C ILE A 371 9.59 -3.33 -9.60
N LEU A 372 10.25 -4.09 -8.72
CA LEU A 372 10.33 -3.74 -7.31
C LEU A 372 11.14 -2.47 -7.05
N LEU A 373 12.21 -2.24 -7.81
CA LEU A 373 13.01 -1.03 -7.70
C LEU A 373 12.17 0.21 -8.06
N ALA A 374 11.36 0.11 -9.11
CA ALA A 374 10.42 1.17 -9.49
C ALA A 374 9.31 1.36 -8.45
N ALA A 375 8.75 0.26 -7.92
CA ALA A 375 7.62 0.30 -7.00
C ALA A 375 7.98 0.78 -5.58
N THR A 376 9.20 0.49 -5.12
CA THR A 376 9.67 0.88 -3.77
C THR A 376 10.41 2.21 -3.75
N GLY A 377 10.93 2.66 -4.90
CA GLY A 377 11.76 3.85 -5.00
C GLY A 377 13.06 3.79 -4.19
N ALA A 378 13.56 2.58 -3.92
CA ALA A 378 14.87 2.32 -3.31
C ALA A 378 16.01 2.60 -4.30
N ASP A 379 17.26 2.65 -3.81
CA ASP A 379 18.45 2.79 -4.67
C ASP A 379 18.85 1.44 -5.28
N LEU A 380 18.64 0.35 -4.54
CA LEU A 380 18.91 -1.02 -4.97
C LEU A 380 17.90 -2.00 -4.36
N VAL A 381 17.67 -3.11 -5.08
CA VAL A 381 16.84 -4.23 -4.65
C VAL A 381 17.68 -5.50 -4.64
N LEU A 382 17.53 -6.30 -3.58
CA LEU A 382 18.08 -7.65 -3.52
C LEU A 382 17.00 -8.64 -3.10
N LEU A 383 16.72 -9.60 -3.97
CA LEU A 383 15.91 -10.77 -3.67
C LEU A 383 16.81 -11.99 -3.60
N ASN A 384 16.69 -12.80 -2.53
CA ASN A 384 17.31 -14.11 -2.51
C ASN A 384 16.56 -15.04 -3.49
N SER A 385 17.30 -15.82 -4.28
CA SER A 385 16.78 -16.69 -5.32
C SER A 385 15.82 -17.77 -4.82
N GLY A 386 15.78 -18.03 -3.50
CA GLY A 386 14.76 -18.86 -2.86
C GLY A 386 13.32 -18.35 -3.02
N THR A 387 13.16 -17.08 -3.41
CA THR A 387 11.86 -16.46 -3.75
C THR A 387 11.26 -17.07 -5.02
N PHE A 388 12.10 -17.41 -6.01
CA PHE A 388 11.65 -17.94 -7.29
C PHE A 388 11.56 -19.47 -7.21
N ARG A 389 10.37 -20.02 -7.47
CA ARG A 389 10.06 -21.44 -7.23
C ARG A 389 9.73 -22.27 -8.46
N SER A 390 9.65 -21.64 -9.64
CA SER A 390 9.14 -22.32 -10.84
C SER A 390 10.00 -23.44 -11.40
N ASP A 391 11.32 -23.43 -11.19
CA ASP A 391 12.30 -24.41 -11.71
C ASP A 391 12.15 -24.78 -13.20
N GLN A 392 11.71 -23.82 -14.02
CA GLN A 392 11.45 -24.05 -15.43
C GLN A 392 11.78 -22.80 -16.26
N VAL A 393 11.81 -22.96 -17.58
CA VAL A 393 11.83 -21.83 -18.51
C VAL A 393 10.39 -21.54 -18.91
N HIS A 394 9.91 -20.33 -18.63
CA HIS A 394 8.60 -19.88 -19.10
C HIS A 394 8.73 -19.40 -20.54
N ALA A 395 7.88 -19.90 -21.43
CA ALA A 395 7.97 -19.58 -22.85
C ALA A 395 7.66 -18.10 -23.12
N ALA A 396 8.21 -17.57 -24.21
CA ALA A 396 7.77 -16.29 -24.74
C ALA A 396 6.30 -16.39 -25.18
N GLY A 397 5.52 -15.33 -24.98
CA GLY A 397 4.11 -15.28 -25.34
C GLY A 397 3.25 -14.79 -24.18
N ASP A 398 2.09 -15.39 -24.03
CA ASP A 398 1.12 -15.02 -23.00
C ASP A 398 1.66 -15.40 -21.63
N PHE A 399 1.72 -14.41 -20.73
CA PHE A 399 2.11 -14.60 -19.34
C PHE A 399 0.86 -14.59 -18.47
N THR A 400 0.61 -15.71 -17.80
CA THR A 400 -0.62 -15.97 -17.06
C THR A 400 -0.46 -15.81 -15.56
N LEU A 401 -1.57 -15.76 -14.83
CA LEU A 401 -1.57 -15.84 -13.38
C LEU A 401 -0.97 -17.16 -12.86
N ARG A 402 -1.10 -18.26 -13.63
CA ARG A 402 -0.44 -19.54 -13.35
C ARG A 402 1.07 -19.40 -13.39
N ASP A 403 1.60 -18.69 -14.38
CA ASP A 403 3.04 -18.47 -14.48
C ASP A 403 3.53 -17.65 -13.28
N LEU A 404 2.82 -16.57 -12.93
CA LEU A 404 3.14 -15.74 -11.76
C LEU A 404 3.13 -16.54 -10.46
N SER A 405 2.07 -17.28 -10.18
CA SER A 405 1.94 -18.10 -8.96
C SER A 405 2.95 -19.24 -8.91
N THR A 406 3.33 -19.80 -10.06
CA THR A 406 4.38 -20.82 -10.14
C THR A 406 5.77 -20.22 -9.88
N ILE A 407 6.00 -18.97 -10.29
CA ILE A 407 7.25 -18.23 -10.04
C ILE A 407 7.35 -17.81 -8.58
N ILE A 408 6.34 -17.14 -8.02
CA ILE A 408 6.33 -16.60 -6.65
C ILE A 408 5.06 -17.10 -5.94
N PRO A 409 5.08 -18.34 -5.40
CA PRO A 409 3.90 -18.93 -4.74
C PRO A 409 3.70 -18.44 -3.30
N MET A 410 4.74 -17.86 -2.69
CA MET A 410 4.74 -17.45 -1.29
C MET A 410 4.50 -15.95 -1.15
N ARG A 411 3.72 -15.57 -0.14
CA ARG A 411 3.61 -14.18 0.31
C ARG A 411 4.92 -13.81 1.01
N ASP A 412 5.62 -12.85 0.45
CA ASP A 412 6.98 -12.48 0.81
C ASP A 412 7.01 -10.94 0.97
N PRO A 413 6.69 -10.40 2.16
CA PRO A 413 6.65 -8.96 2.39
C PRO A 413 8.03 -8.32 2.18
N LEU A 414 8.04 -7.11 1.63
CA LEU A 414 9.24 -6.32 1.39
C LEU A 414 9.40 -5.24 2.45
N VAL A 415 10.64 -4.84 2.71
CA VAL A 415 10.98 -3.68 3.52
C VAL A 415 12.10 -2.90 2.84
N VAL A 416 12.09 -1.58 2.99
CA VAL A 416 13.21 -0.73 2.57
C VAL A 416 13.99 -0.31 3.80
N VAL A 417 15.29 -0.58 3.81
CA VAL A 417 16.18 -0.33 4.94
C VAL A 417 17.30 0.63 4.58
N GLU A 418 17.79 1.33 5.59
CA GLU A 418 18.98 2.17 5.53
C GLU A 418 20.22 1.29 5.74
N ALA A 419 21.08 1.18 4.72
CA ALA A 419 22.28 0.35 4.76
C ALA A 419 23.51 1.13 4.27
N THR A 420 24.62 1.05 5.00
CA THR A 420 25.91 1.59 4.53
C THR A 420 26.50 0.74 3.42
N GLY A 421 27.38 1.29 2.60
CA GLY A 421 28.11 0.51 1.58
C GLY A 421 28.85 -0.69 2.16
N GLU A 422 29.40 -0.57 3.36
CA GLU A 422 30.02 -1.68 4.10
C GLU A 422 29.00 -2.80 4.41
N VAL A 423 27.78 -2.46 4.84
CA VAL A 423 26.72 -3.46 5.05
C VAL A 423 26.32 -4.11 3.73
N ILE A 424 26.24 -3.35 2.63
CA ILE A 424 25.93 -3.89 1.30
C ILE A 424 26.99 -4.90 0.85
N LEU A 425 28.29 -4.63 1.10
CA LEU A 425 29.35 -5.60 0.83
C LEU A 425 29.15 -6.89 1.63
N GLN A 426 28.83 -6.78 2.93
CA GLN A 426 28.57 -7.95 3.76
C GLN A 426 27.35 -8.76 3.25
N VAL A 427 26.29 -8.07 2.80
CA VAL A 427 25.10 -8.69 2.20
C VAL A 427 25.51 -9.48 0.95
N LEU A 428 26.24 -8.86 0.02
CA LEU A 428 26.71 -9.52 -1.21
C LEU A 428 27.62 -10.73 -0.91
N GLU A 429 28.54 -10.59 0.05
CA GLU A 429 29.42 -11.67 0.50
C GLU A 429 28.63 -12.87 1.06
N ASN A 430 27.61 -12.61 1.89
CA ASN A 430 26.74 -13.68 2.36
C ASN A 430 25.96 -14.32 1.20
N SER A 431 25.46 -13.51 0.25
CA SER A 431 24.70 -14.01 -0.90
C SER A 431 25.50 -15.00 -1.76
N VAL A 432 26.81 -14.77 -1.94
CA VAL A 432 27.68 -15.68 -2.72
C VAL A 432 28.47 -16.69 -1.87
N SER A 433 28.31 -16.67 -0.54
CA SER A 433 29.12 -17.47 0.40
C SER A 433 29.03 -18.99 0.19
N LYS A 434 27.88 -19.50 -0.25
CA LYS A 434 27.64 -20.94 -0.47
C LYS A 434 27.74 -21.36 -1.93
N TYR A 435 28.05 -20.43 -2.83
CA TYR A 435 28.32 -20.76 -4.23
C TYR A 435 29.44 -21.82 -4.33
N PRO A 436 29.34 -22.83 -5.22
CA PRO A 436 28.31 -23.05 -6.26
C PRO A 436 27.11 -23.90 -5.82
N SER A 437 26.87 -24.13 -4.53
CA SER A 437 25.66 -24.84 -4.08
C SER A 437 24.39 -24.09 -4.50
N LEU A 438 23.32 -24.82 -4.82
CA LEU A 438 22.03 -24.27 -5.25
C LEU A 438 21.21 -23.72 -4.07
N GLU A 439 21.86 -22.93 -3.21
CA GLU A 439 21.27 -22.33 -2.03
C GLU A 439 20.35 -21.18 -2.40
N GLY A 440 19.28 -20.99 -1.61
CA GLY A 440 18.30 -19.93 -1.83
C GLY A 440 18.88 -18.51 -1.64
N ARG A 441 19.99 -18.38 -0.91
CA ARG A 441 20.63 -17.10 -0.56
C ARG A 441 21.27 -16.34 -1.72
N PHE A 442 21.53 -17.02 -2.85
CA PHE A 442 22.11 -16.37 -4.04
C PHE A 442 21.22 -15.19 -4.46
N PRO A 443 21.77 -14.04 -4.90
CA PRO A 443 20.96 -12.85 -5.11
C PRO A 443 20.48 -12.73 -6.57
N GLN A 444 19.27 -12.22 -6.75
CA GLN A 444 18.84 -11.50 -7.95
C GLN A 444 18.73 -10.03 -7.57
N VAL A 445 19.14 -9.12 -8.47
CA VAL A 445 19.38 -7.73 -8.11
C VAL A 445 18.88 -6.72 -9.15
N ALA A 446 18.56 -5.52 -8.69
CA ALA A 446 18.36 -4.33 -9.50
C ALA A 446 18.98 -3.11 -8.82
N GLY A 447 19.43 -2.12 -9.60
CA GLY A 447 20.09 -0.91 -9.09
C GLY A 447 21.53 -1.14 -8.59
N ILE A 448 22.02 -2.37 -8.62
CA ILE A 448 23.39 -2.73 -8.25
C ILE A 448 23.99 -3.69 -9.29
N SER A 449 25.30 -3.55 -9.54
CA SER A 449 26.10 -4.53 -10.27
C SER A 449 27.37 -4.87 -9.50
N PHE A 450 27.79 -6.13 -9.54
CA PHE A 450 28.99 -6.59 -8.85
C PHE A 450 29.63 -7.79 -9.55
N ALA A 451 30.91 -8.02 -9.24
CA ALA A 451 31.64 -9.21 -9.65
C ALA A 451 32.12 -9.98 -8.41
N PHE A 452 32.19 -11.31 -8.50
CA PHE A 452 32.72 -12.15 -7.44
C PHE A 452 33.58 -13.30 -7.97
N ASP A 453 34.60 -13.66 -7.21
CA ASP A 453 35.53 -14.75 -7.47
C ASP A 453 35.20 -15.95 -6.57
N PRO A 454 34.64 -17.05 -7.13
CA PRO A 454 34.25 -18.22 -6.35
C PRO A 454 35.46 -19.02 -5.81
N SER A 455 36.66 -18.80 -6.32
CA SER A 455 37.89 -19.48 -5.85
C SER A 455 38.36 -18.97 -4.49
N LYS A 456 37.93 -17.77 -4.08
CA LYS A 456 38.25 -17.16 -2.79
C LYS A 456 37.41 -17.74 -1.64
N PRO A 457 37.91 -17.66 -0.39
CA PRO A 457 37.15 -18.10 0.78
C PRO A 457 35.85 -17.28 0.93
N PRO A 458 34.75 -17.89 1.41
CA PRO A 458 33.51 -17.17 1.71
C PRO A 458 33.76 -15.95 2.62
N GLY A 459 33.16 -14.80 2.30
CA GLY A 459 33.41 -13.54 3.00
C GLY A 459 34.52 -12.68 2.37
N GLN A 460 35.20 -13.19 1.32
CA GLN A 460 36.19 -12.44 0.54
C GLN A 460 36.03 -12.69 -0.97
N ARG A 461 34.84 -13.06 -1.41
CA ARG A 461 34.57 -13.43 -2.81
C ARG A 461 34.24 -12.22 -3.66
N VAL A 462 33.56 -11.22 -3.12
CA VAL A 462 33.10 -10.05 -3.85
C VAL A 462 34.29 -9.14 -4.15
N ALA A 463 34.41 -8.73 -5.41
CA ALA A 463 35.38 -7.72 -5.80
C ALA A 463 34.82 -6.33 -5.49
N GLU A 464 35.02 -5.87 -4.25
CA GLU A 464 34.50 -4.58 -3.77
C GLU A 464 34.84 -3.39 -4.67
N GLN A 465 35.96 -3.44 -5.41
CA GLN A 465 36.43 -2.35 -6.25
C GLN A 465 35.57 -2.13 -7.49
N VAL A 466 34.75 -3.10 -7.88
CA VAL A 466 33.94 -3.03 -9.11
C VAL A 466 32.45 -3.05 -8.82
N VAL A 467 32.05 -2.96 -7.55
CA VAL A 467 30.65 -2.85 -7.16
C VAL A 467 30.14 -1.46 -7.54
N LYS A 468 29.06 -1.40 -8.31
CA LYS A 468 28.38 -0.15 -8.69
C LYS A 468 26.95 -0.14 -8.18
N ILE A 469 26.52 0.99 -7.62
CA ILE A 469 25.11 1.29 -7.31
C ILE A 469 24.67 2.40 -8.26
N GLY A 470 23.64 2.13 -9.06
CA GLY A 470 23.31 2.97 -10.22
C GLY A 470 24.51 3.10 -11.15
N ASP A 471 24.93 4.34 -11.42
CA ASP A 471 26.07 4.66 -12.28
C ASP A 471 27.37 4.94 -11.52
N GLU A 472 27.36 4.81 -10.18
CA GLU A 472 28.49 5.18 -9.33
C GLU A 472 29.10 3.97 -8.63
N TYR A 473 30.42 4.01 -8.40
CA TYR A 473 31.10 2.99 -7.63
C TYR A 473 30.76 3.11 -6.15
N LEU A 474 30.57 1.95 -5.52
CA LEU A 474 30.21 1.85 -4.11
C LEU A 474 31.19 2.62 -3.21
N GLN A 475 30.65 3.45 -2.33
CA GLN A 475 31.38 4.11 -1.25
C GLN A 475 31.01 3.45 0.08
N LYS A 476 31.99 3.04 0.89
CA LYS A 476 31.75 2.19 2.07
C LYS A 476 30.96 2.91 3.16
N GLU A 477 31.24 4.19 3.35
CA GLU A 477 30.63 5.04 4.38
C GLU A 477 29.31 5.67 3.93
N GLN A 478 29.01 5.65 2.64
CA GLN A 478 27.75 6.20 2.12
C GLN A 478 26.57 5.31 2.52
N VAL A 479 25.45 5.95 2.80
CA VAL A 479 24.18 5.33 3.16
C VAL A 479 23.30 5.23 1.92
N TYR A 480 22.71 4.05 1.72
CA TYR A 480 21.83 3.73 0.59
C TYR A 480 20.51 3.14 1.09
N ARG A 481 19.47 3.27 0.26
CA ARG A 481 18.15 2.67 0.48
C ARG A 481 18.11 1.30 -0.20
N LEU A 482 18.09 0.24 0.60
CA LEU A 482 18.09 -1.15 0.12
C LEU A 482 16.71 -1.78 0.33
N ALA A 483 16.04 -2.21 -0.74
CA ALA A 483 14.83 -3.03 -0.65
C ALA A 483 15.17 -4.52 -0.58
N VAL A 484 14.67 -5.19 0.44
CA VAL A 484 14.86 -6.63 0.70
C VAL A 484 13.57 -7.23 1.23
N LYS A 485 13.46 -8.55 1.25
CA LYS A 485 12.36 -9.22 1.95
C LYS A 485 12.50 -9.07 3.46
N GLN A 486 11.37 -8.97 4.17
CA GLN A 486 11.32 -9.01 5.63
C GLN A 486 11.99 -10.28 6.20
N TYR A 487 11.85 -11.40 5.49
CA TYR A 487 12.57 -12.64 5.78
C TYR A 487 14.09 -12.45 5.90
N LEU A 488 14.71 -11.67 5.00
CA LEU A 488 16.14 -11.38 5.03
C LEU A 488 16.47 -10.36 6.13
N HIS A 489 15.63 -9.34 6.30
CA HIS A 489 15.77 -8.35 7.38
C HIS A 489 15.75 -8.99 8.77
N SER A 490 14.97 -10.06 8.95
CA SER A 490 14.92 -10.85 10.18
C SER A 490 16.17 -11.71 10.44
N GLY A 491 17.16 -11.68 9.54
CA GLY A 491 18.44 -12.38 9.67
C GLY A 491 18.44 -13.82 9.15
N ASN A 492 17.35 -14.26 8.52
CA ASN A 492 17.28 -15.59 7.91
C ASN A 492 18.21 -15.70 6.69
N ASP A 493 18.45 -16.91 6.19
CA ASP A 493 19.43 -17.21 5.12
C ASP A 493 20.89 -16.74 5.41
N GLY A 494 21.19 -16.42 6.67
CA GLY A 494 22.50 -15.94 7.12
C GLY A 494 22.72 -14.44 6.98
N PHE A 495 21.68 -13.66 6.69
CA PHE A 495 21.77 -12.20 6.56
C PHE A 495 21.76 -11.49 7.92
N THR A 496 22.65 -11.91 8.84
CA THR A 496 22.70 -11.43 10.24
C THR A 496 23.05 -9.95 10.40
N MET A 497 23.48 -9.28 9.34
CA MET A 497 23.76 -7.85 9.30
C MET A 497 22.50 -7.00 9.11
N LEU A 498 21.47 -7.52 8.44
CA LEU A 498 20.26 -6.77 8.11
C LEU A 498 19.37 -6.40 9.32
N PRO A 499 19.23 -7.21 10.39
CA PRO A 499 18.43 -6.83 11.56
C PRO A 499 18.88 -5.54 12.24
N LYS A 500 20.13 -5.12 12.01
CA LYS A 500 20.70 -3.88 12.57
C LYS A 500 20.38 -2.64 11.73
N CYS A 501 19.88 -2.83 10.51
CA CYS A 501 19.56 -1.74 9.60
C CYS A 501 18.22 -1.13 9.99
N LYS A 502 18.17 0.20 9.99
CA LYS A 502 16.95 0.95 10.28
C LYS A 502 15.95 0.77 9.14
N ILE A 503 14.70 0.44 9.45
CA ILE A 503 13.62 0.37 8.47
C ILE A 503 13.21 1.80 8.10
N LEU A 504 13.23 2.10 6.80
CA LEU A 504 12.76 3.36 6.22
C LEU A 504 11.33 3.23 5.72
N ILE A 505 11.01 2.12 5.05
CA ILE A 505 9.66 1.78 4.61
C ILE A 505 9.32 0.40 5.19
N PRO A 506 8.36 0.32 6.13
CA PRO A 506 7.92 -0.94 6.73
C PRO A 506 7.07 -1.78 5.75
N GLU A 507 6.73 -3.00 6.17
CA GLU A 507 6.11 -4.01 5.30
C GLU A 507 4.69 -3.67 4.86
N ASP A 508 3.93 -2.98 5.71
CA ASP A 508 2.57 -2.46 5.47
C ASP A 508 2.55 -1.37 4.39
N MET A 509 3.67 -0.66 4.20
CA MET A 509 3.80 0.39 3.19
C MET A 509 4.44 -0.11 1.87
N CYS A 510 4.98 -1.33 1.85
CA CYS A 510 5.63 -1.88 0.67
C CYS A 510 4.63 -2.69 -0.18
N PRO A 511 4.68 -2.58 -1.52
CA PRO A 511 3.82 -3.39 -2.37
C PRO A 511 4.23 -4.86 -2.32
N GLU A 512 3.25 -5.75 -2.34
CA GLU A 512 3.51 -7.17 -2.52
C GLU A 512 4.11 -7.47 -3.89
N ILE A 513 5.05 -8.44 -3.98
CA ILE A 513 5.76 -8.75 -5.23
C ILE A 513 4.78 -9.14 -6.35
N GLY A 514 3.82 -10.02 -6.05
CA GLY A 514 2.81 -10.47 -7.02
C GLY A 514 1.89 -9.32 -7.47
N MET A 515 1.55 -8.41 -6.56
CA MET A 515 0.73 -7.23 -6.87
C MET A 515 1.50 -6.23 -7.72
N ALA A 516 2.76 -5.96 -7.39
CA ALA A 516 3.64 -5.08 -8.16
C ALA A 516 3.77 -5.54 -9.62
N ILE A 517 3.88 -6.85 -9.85
CA ILE A 517 3.94 -7.43 -11.20
C ILE A 517 2.61 -7.25 -11.95
N GLN A 518 1.47 -7.49 -11.30
CA GLN A 518 0.15 -7.28 -11.92
C GLN A 518 -0.10 -5.81 -12.25
N ASN A 519 0.24 -4.90 -11.32
CA ASN A 519 0.15 -3.47 -11.53
C ASN A 519 1.04 -3.00 -12.69
N HIS A 520 2.23 -3.59 -12.83
CA HIS A 520 3.10 -3.34 -13.98
C HIS A 520 2.42 -3.70 -15.32
N PHE A 521 1.77 -4.87 -15.42
CA PHE A 521 1.01 -5.24 -16.62
C PHE A 521 -0.20 -4.32 -16.87
N ALA A 522 -0.93 -3.96 -15.81
CA ALA A 522 -2.05 -3.03 -15.90
C ALA A 522 -1.61 -1.67 -16.45
N ALA A 523 -0.47 -1.14 -15.98
CA ALA A 523 0.12 0.11 -16.47
C ALA A 523 0.48 0.03 -17.96
N ILE A 524 0.99 -1.10 -18.44
CA ILE A 524 1.30 -1.33 -19.87
C ILE A 524 0.02 -1.38 -20.72
N ASN A 525 -1.01 -2.11 -20.28
CA ASN A 525 -2.28 -2.22 -21.01
C ASN A 525 -2.96 -0.86 -21.22
N VAL A 526 -2.85 -0.02 -20.20
CA VAL A 526 -3.27 1.37 -20.21
C VAL A 526 -2.52 2.19 -21.27
N ARG A 527 -1.18 2.12 -21.28
CA ARG A 527 -0.35 2.93 -22.19
C ARG A 527 -0.48 2.50 -23.64
N THR A 528 -0.68 1.20 -23.87
CA THR A 528 -0.91 0.63 -25.19
C THR A 528 -2.35 0.85 -25.68
N GLY A 529 -3.20 1.55 -24.93
CA GLY A 529 -4.57 1.89 -25.30
C GLY A 529 -5.55 0.71 -25.25
N ARG A 530 -5.16 -0.41 -24.63
CA ARG A 530 -6.00 -1.62 -24.46
C ARG A 530 -6.97 -1.52 -23.29
N SER A 531 -6.78 -0.53 -22.40
CA SER A 531 -7.69 -0.20 -21.29
C SER A 531 -7.95 1.30 -21.23
N ARG A 532 -9.10 1.71 -20.67
CA ARG A 532 -9.49 3.13 -20.59
C ARG A 532 -8.54 3.92 -19.70
N PRO A 533 -8.30 5.22 -19.99
CA PRO A 533 -7.61 6.12 -19.08
C PRO A 533 -8.39 6.28 -17.77
N SER A 534 -7.85 5.79 -16.64
CA SER A 534 -8.20 6.26 -15.30
C SER A 534 -7.24 7.40 -14.94
N LYS A 535 -7.72 8.43 -14.25
CA LYS A 535 -6.90 9.62 -13.91
C LYS A 535 -6.04 9.41 -12.65
N HIS A 536 -6.45 8.52 -11.75
CA HIS A 536 -5.64 8.10 -10.61
C HIS A 536 -4.53 7.15 -11.10
N ARG A 537 -3.32 7.67 -11.36
CA ARG A 537 -2.20 6.87 -11.92
C ARG A 537 -0.84 7.17 -11.34
N GLN A 538 -0.09 6.10 -11.14
CA GLN A 538 1.37 6.11 -11.11
C GLN A 538 1.97 6.47 -12.47
N SER A 539 2.99 7.32 -12.41
CA SER A 539 3.94 7.55 -13.48
C SER A 539 4.78 6.28 -13.72
N LEU A 540 4.95 5.88 -14.99
CA LEU A 540 5.82 4.78 -15.44
C LEU A 540 7.33 5.07 -15.26
N VAL A 541 7.71 6.14 -14.56
CA VAL A 541 9.10 6.62 -14.51
C VAL A 541 9.91 5.92 -13.42
N THR A 542 10.59 4.87 -13.84
CA THR A 542 12.06 4.70 -13.74
C THR A 542 12.77 5.46 -12.60
N LEU A 543 12.82 4.85 -11.42
CA LEU A 543 13.74 5.29 -10.34
C LEU A 543 15.16 4.70 -10.44
N SER A 544 15.43 3.76 -11.36
CA SER A 544 16.81 3.25 -11.54
C SER A 544 17.73 4.14 -12.39
N ARG A 545 17.20 5.22 -13.00
CA ARG A 545 17.99 6.09 -13.92
C ARG A 545 17.94 7.59 -13.65
N ARG A 546 17.39 8.03 -12.51
CA ARG A 546 17.47 9.47 -12.16
C ARG A 546 18.90 9.95 -11.93
N HIS A 547 19.81 9.11 -11.43
CA HIS A 547 21.21 9.52 -11.22
C HIS A 547 22.04 9.58 -12.54
N SER A 548 21.76 8.71 -13.52
CA SER A 548 22.42 8.74 -14.84
C SER A 548 22.05 9.99 -15.66
N LEU A 549 20.78 10.39 -15.61
CA LEU A 549 20.28 11.48 -16.44
C LEU A 549 20.69 12.87 -15.92
N VAL A 550 20.81 13.07 -14.61
CA VAL A 550 21.23 14.37 -14.05
C VAL A 550 22.69 14.69 -14.39
N LYS A 551 23.59 13.69 -14.40
CA LYS A 551 24.99 13.88 -14.86
C LYS A 551 25.11 14.16 -16.37
N MET A 552 24.16 13.68 -17.19
CA MET A 552 24.08 14.05 -18.61
C MET A 552 23.37 15.39 -18.86
N LEU A 553 22.56 15.87 -17.91
CA LEU A 553 21.77 17.10 -18.04
C LEU A 553 22.50 18.34 -17.48
N ASP A 554 23.42 18.17 -16.52
CA ASP A 554 24.19 19.29 -15.94
C ASP A 554 25.44 19.69 -16.76
N GLY A 555 25.83 18.89 -17.77
CA GLY A 555 27.07 19.07 -18.53
C GLY A 555 26.93 19.66 -19.94
N SER A 556 25.72 19.97 -20.41
CA SER A 556 25.53 20.53 -21.76
C SER A 556 24.32 21.45 -21.82
N GLU A 557 24.56 22.72 -22.13
CA GLU A 557 23.56 23.75 -22.38
C GLU A 557 22.41 23.22 -23.27
N LEU A 558 21.18 23.34 -22.75
CA LEU A 558 19.94 23.09 -23.46
C LEU A 558 19.77 24.14 -24.57
N ASP A 559 20.31 23.87 -25.75
CA ASP A 559 19.94 24.61 -26.96
C ASP A 559 19.27 23.65 -27.95
N GLY A 560 18.00 23.35 -27.66
CA GLY A 560 17.06 22.75 -28.59
C GLY A 560 16.09 23.83 -29.07
N PRO A 561 15.80 23.92 -30.39
CA PRO A 561 15.01 25.03 -30.90
C PRO A 561 13.58 24.99 -30.33
N PRO A 562 12.96 26.15 -30.05
CA PRO A 562 11.63 26.20 -29.46
C PRO A 562 10.59 25.61 -30.42
N PRO A 563 9.49 25.03 -29.89
CA PRO A 563 8.49 24.38 -30.72
C PRO A 563 7.86 25.38 -31.69
N LEU A 564 7.96 25.05 -32.98
CA LEU A 564 7.42 25.82 -34.10
C LEU A 564 5.92 26.12 -33.89
N ARG A 565 5.61 27.38 -33.53
CA ARG A 565 4.28 27.95 -33.75
C ARG A 565 4.06 28.11 -35.26
N ARG A 566 2.93 27.60 -35.75
CA ARG A 566 2.41 27.91 -37.09
C ARG A 566 2.24 29.43 -37.24
N ALA A 567 2.97 30.02 -38.18
CA ALA A 567 2.61 31.28 -38.82
C ALA A 567 3.14 31.28 -40.27
N SER A 568 2.39 31.95 -41.11
CA SER A 568 2.39 31.95 -42.58
C SER A 568 3.58 32.63 -43.27
N SER A 569 3.73 32.28 -44.56
CA SER A 569 4.25 33.06 -45.70
C SER A 569 5.73 33.47 -45.72
N ALA A 570 6.52 32.85 -46.62
CA ALA A 570 7.09 33.47 -47.83
C ALA A 570 8.24 32.61 -48.39
N ALA A 571 8.39 32.61 -49.71
CA ALA A 571 9.33 31.80 -50.48
C ALA A 571 10.78 32.31 -50.41
N ALA A 572 11.76 31.39 -50.40
CA ALA A 572 13.11 31.60 -50.95
C ALA A 572 13.83 30.24 -51.17
N GLU A 573 14.63 30.20 -52.23
CA GLU A 573 15.28 29.06 -52.90
C GLU A 573 16.56 28.50 -52.23
N PRO A 574 17.15 27.37 -52.71
CA PRO A 574 18.04 26.51 -51.93
C PRO A 574 19.52 26.80 -52.14
N ILE A 575 20.34 26.60 -51.10
CA ILE A 575 21.79 26.49 -51.22
C ILE A 575 22.23 25.12 -50.71
N SER A 576 22.87 24.38 -51.60
CA SER A 576 23.49 23.08 -51.41
C SER A 576 24.76 23.20 -50.56
N HIS A 577 24.92 22.39 -49.52
CA HIS A 577 26.23 21.80 -49.20
C HIS A 577 26.07 20.43 -48.52
N THR A 578 26.83 19.49 -49.08
CA THR A 578 26.94 18.08 -48.78
C THR A 578 27.77 17.83 -47.53
N GLY A 579 27.22 17.06 -46.59
CA GLY A 579 27.94 16.55 -45.43
C GLY A 579 26.99 15.70 -44.57
N HIS A 580 26.79 14.44 -44.95
CA HIS A 580 26.01 13.50 -44.15
C HIS A 580 26.78 13.13 -42.87
N HIS A 581 26.66 13.95 -41.83
CA HIS A 581 26.76 13.46 -40.46
C HIS A 581 25.47 12.71 -40.16
N ARG A 582 25.57 11.40 -39.97
CA ARG A 582 24.47 10.56 -39.51
C ARG A 582 24.20 10.94 -38.06
N LEU A 583 23.34 11.93 -37.83
CA LEU A 583 22.83 12.30 -36.52
C LEU A 583 22.06 11.09 -35.97
N THR A 584 22.68 10.33 -35.07
CA THR A 584 21.99 9.32 -34.27
C THR A 584 21.10 10.07 -33.28
N ARG A 585 19.79 10.09 -33.54
CA ARG A 585 18.79 10.57 -32.58
C ARG A 585 18.99 9.77 -31.27
N ARG A 586 19.40 10.44 -30.20
CA ARG A 586 19.41 9.84 -28.85
C ARG A 586 17.95 9.62 -28.42
N ALA A 587 17.68 8.45 -27.85
CA ALA A 587 16.33 8.05 -27.45
C ALA A 587 15.75 9.05 -26.44
N SER A 588 14.52 9.53 -26.68
CA SER A 588 13.79 10.33 -25.70
C SER A 588 13.34 9.46 -24.51
N LEU A 589 12.89 10.10 -23.42
CA LEU A 589 12.25 9.40 -22.30
C LEU A 589 11.09 8.53 -22.80
N ASP A 590 10.28 9.06 -23.73
CA ASP A 590 9.19 8.34 -24.38
C ASP A 590 9.68 7.11 -25.18
N ASP A 591 10.81 7.22 -25.89
CA ASP A 591 11.39 6.11 -26.67
C ASP A 591 11.87 4.97 -25.73
N LEU A 592 12.45 5.30 -24.57
CA LEU A 592 12.89 4.33 -23.56
C LEU A 592 11.70 3.65 -22.85
N GLU A 593 10.68 4.44 -22.52
CA GLU A 593 9.47 3.91 -21.93
C GLU A 593 8.69 3.02 -22.92
N GLN A 594 8.71 3.34 -24.21
CA GLN A 594 8.12 2.49 -25.25
C GLN A 594 8.87 1.16 -25.38
N GLN A 595 10.21 1.15 -25.23
CA GLN A 595 10.97 -0.10 -25.12
C GLN A 595 10.63 -0.92 -23.88
N SER A 596 10.34 -0.27 -22.74
CA SER A 596 9.90 -0.98 -21.52
C SER A 596 8.55 -1.70 -21.71
N CYS A 597 7.68 -1.16 -22.58
CA CYS A 597 6.41 -1.80 -22.96
C CYS A 597 6.57 -3.01 -23.88
N GLU A 598 7.75 -3.24 -24.48
CA GLU A 598 8.02 -4.42 -25.30
C GLU A 598 8.25 -5.68 -24.44
N LEU A 599 8.36 -5.56 -23.11
CA LEU A 599 8.49 -6.68 -22.16
C LEU A 599 9.45 -7.76 -22.64
N ALA A 600 10.68 -7.34 -22.96
CA ALA A 600 11.78 -8.21 -23.33
C ALA A 600 12.93 -8.10 -22.31
N PRO A 601 12.81 -8.69 -21.11
CA PRO A 601 13.87 -8.67 -20.11
C PRO A 601 15.19 -9.24 -20.63
N LYS A 602 16.30 -8.54 -20.35
CA LYS A 602 17.65 -8.88 -20.83
C LYS A 602 18.59 -9.11 -19.66
N LEU A 603 19.66 -9.83 -19.95
CA LEU A 603 20.84 -9.88 -19.09
C LEU A 603 21.62 -8.58 -19.28
N GLU A 604 21.98 -7.93 -18.17
CA GLU A 604 22.70 -6.66 -18.16
C GLU A 604 24.09 -6.78 -17.53
N ASN A 605 24.53 -8.01 -17.19
CA ASN A 605 25.78 -8.30 -16.50
C ASN A 605 25.85 -7.62 -15.13
N ARG A 606 24.73 -7.60 -14.40
CA ARG A 606 24.63 -7.15 -13.01
C ARG A 606 25.37 -8.07 -12.06
N ILE A 607 25.48 -9.37 -12.38
CA ILE A 607 26.19 -10.35 -11.56
C ILE A 607 27.24 -11.08 -12.39
N ILE A 608 28.51 -10.75 -12.17
CA ILE A 608 29.63 -11.30 -12.94
C ILE A 608 30.38 -12.34 -12.10
N VAL A 609 30.44 -13.58 -12.59
CA VAL A 609 31.28 -14.64 -11.99
C VAL A 609 32.67 -14.55 -12.62
N LEU A 610 33.66 -14.18 -11.83
CA LEU A 610 35.05 -14.06 -12.27
C LEU A 610 35.65 -15.46 -12.41
N ASN A 611 35.83 -15.92 -13.64
CA ASN A 611 36.46 -17.21 -13.92
C ASN A 611 37.93 -17.04 -14.30
N LYS A 612 38.32 -15.84 -14.77
CA LYS A 612 39.69 -15.52 -15.18
C LYS A 612 40.14 -14.21 -14.54
N PRO A 613 41.41 -14.11 -14.08
CA PRO A 613 41.95 -12.87 -13.52
C PRO A 613 41.88 -11.66 -14.47
N GLU A 614 41.93 -11.90 -15.78
CA GLU A 614 41.85 -10.88 -16.82
C GLU A 614 40.50 -10.12 -16.81
N GLU A 615 39.40 -10.79 -16.43
CA GLU A 615 38.06 -10.18 -16.36
C GLU A 615 38.00 -9.10 -15.28
N LEU A 616 38.61 -9.37 -14.12
CA LEU A 616 38.70 -8.41 -13.04
C LEU A 616 39.59 -7.21 -13.43
N GLN A 617 40.70 -7.46 -14.10
CA GLN A 617 41.58 -6.37 -14.58
C GLN A 617 40.88 -5.47 -15.59
N ALA A 618 40.07 -6.03 -16.49
CA ALA A 618 39.27 -5.25 -17.43
C ALA A 618 38.25 -4.35 -16.73
N LEU A 619 37.53 -4.88 -15.73
CA LEU A 619 36.57 -4.10 -14.93
C LEU A 619 37.23 -2.99 -14.11
N ILE A 620 38.42 -3.26 -13.54
CA ILE A 620 39.20 -2.24 -12.83
C ILE A 620 39.69 -1.15 -13.81
N ALA A 621 40.14 -1.52 -15.01
CA ALA A 621 40.55 -0.55 -16.02
C ALA A 621 39.37 0.33 -16.48
N GLU A 622 38.18 -0.24 -16.61
CA GLU A 622 36.94 0.51 -16.87
C GLU A 622 36.65 1.51 -15.74
N ARG A 623 36.81 1.11 -14.48
CA ARG A 623 36.72 2.01 -13.33
C ARG A 623 37.71 3.15 -13.40
N THR A 624 38.99 2.86 -13.60
CA THR A 624 40.02 3.90 -13.68
C THR A 624 39.73 4.90 -14.80
N ARG A 625 39.22 4.41 -15.94
CA ARG A 625 38.81 5.27 -17.06
C ARG A 625 37.63 6.17 -16.69
N TRP A 626 36.61 5.60 -16.05
CA TRP A 626 35.46 6.35 -15.58
C TRP A 626 35.88 7.44 -14.57
N GLU A 627 36.75 7.10 -13.60
CA GLU A 627 37.28 8.04 -12.62
C GLU A 627 38.08 9.16 -13.31
N SER A 628 38.90 8.84 -14.32
CA SER A 628 39.64 9.87 -15.07
C SER A 628 38.72 10.80 -15.87
N ASP A 629 37.60 10.29 -16.38
CA ASP A 629 36.63 11.06 -17.17
C ASP A 629 35.70 11.92 -16.29
N THR A 630 35.55 11.59 -15.00
CA THR A 630 34.70 12.35 -14.05
C THR A 630 35.46 13.41 -13.25
N VAL A 631 36.79 13.36 -13.18
CA VAL A 631 37.60 14.43 -12.57
C VAL A 631 37.78 15.57 -13.57
N ILE A 632 36.98 16.63 -13.43
CA ILE A 632 37.24 17.91 -14.11
C ILE A 632 38.54 18.47 -13.54
N ARG A 633 39.60 18.49 -14.35
CA ARG A 633 40.80 19.26 -14.04
C ARG A 633 40.49 20.73 -14.31
N GLU A 634 40.41 21.55 -13.27
CA GLU A 634 40.57 22.99 -13.43
C GLU A 634 41.94 23.22 -14.06
N VAL A 635 41.95 23.66 -15.32
CA VAL A 635 43.16 24.13 -15.97
C VAL A 635 43.28 25.59 -15.54
N ASP A 636 44.16 25.86 -14.58
CA ASP A 636 44.60 27.23 -14.33
C ASP A 636 45.23 27.73 -15.63
N ASP A 637 44.54 28.65 -16.29
CA ASP A 637 44.97 29.30 -17.52
C ASP A 637 46.06 30.35 -17.18
N GLU A 638 47.15 29.93 -16.52
CA GLU A 638 48.37 30.73 -16.40
C GLU A 638 49.15 30.64 -17.72
N GLY A 639 48.69 31.39 -18.72
CA GLY A 639 49.48 31.56 -19.94
C GLY A 639 48.72 31.95 -21.19
N SER A 640 47.92 33.02 -21.16
CA SER A 640 47.64 33.77 -22.39
C SER A 640 48.75 34.81 -22.61
N PRO A 641 49.54 34.71 -23.71
CA PRO A 641 50.57 35.70 -24.04
C PRO A 641 50.03 37.05 -24.54
#